data_AF-A0A9P7KQX3-F1
#
_entry.id   AF-A0A9P7KQX3-F1
#
_cell.length_a   1.000
_cell.length_b   1.000
_cell.length_c   1.000
_cell.angle_alpha   90.00
_cell.angle_beta   90.00
_cell.angle_gamma   90.00
#
_symmetry.space_group_name_H-M   'P 1'
#
loop_
_entity.id
_entity.type
_entity.pdbx_description
1 polymer ?
#
loop_
_entity_poly.entity_id
_entity_poly.type
_entity_poly.pdbx_seq_one_letter_code
_entity_poly.pdbx_strand_id
1 'polypeptide(L)'
;MLNKRFSRMAIAGLCTIIFLILVFWGAIHGSYGVSEYYSFSTTSSFYPVSVDPEGKTTQDLCASFPKHMLQTIQPVLKMGHADTKDRLDAQFDSVSACFGKDELLIYSDLDEAVHGHQAIDVLADLPAIYYHDNPDFQSYLWQKEMRANGTLDVDKEATARIQGWRMDKFKFLPMIERAWKMKPNKDFYFFFETDTYVFWDNAFRFLQTFDPDAPLYMGSPSPGRHDVKQDIRTWFANGGPGFVLSRGAMRALLVRKTTPYGQYVEPPAAEKWLPMLRDDCCGDSVTGWALWNVSVPLRGYWPLFNPHPLHSIPFSDRYWCQPVMTLHKTRPEDMVNVWRWEFAQRQLGRPLLYSDVWKFHHPGDREIAENWDNGKWDFWVAPPEAKIDSFEACQKHCKESSDCLQYNWRGRDEQKCVLSWSFRLGEPRQAEKIIEPEVKDDKGNVIPPPPDRKDRWVDFKSGWLTDRIEQWKQNRNCSEVQWLHILATFLTSDIAAMVTSVNQADEAAQGAHSKDEAIAIVGEERHAIDPIVAARAVRKIDMFLIPAMIIGYGLVYYDKAILGSAVLFGMTTDLNLTIVDTSTTPPTVDTRRLSWATSLFYFGMLAGLYPMTFALQRFNIGRVLGGVVVVWAAICMLTAAVTTHQGLYVQRFFLGFVESIIPTGFMCIVSGYYTQSEQSLRQSWWFSSTGIFTIIGGSLNYGFAQITSGGLKRWQYIYLLAGSLTFLFGLFCFVMPNSPVSAWFLTSEERFAAVERLRHGQTGVRCTKFKGSQLKEAMLDVKIWLIALMMASAYTVNGAVSGFGPLIVSTFGWSTLHSILFQFPLGGLCFIVILLTGWLGSKFTNIRIFMLIFTCLPVIAGCAIIWKSEWSYRAAAPVVGYSITGFFGGTVSLIITIGMSNVAGHTKKSFMAATIFVAYCVGNIVGPQLVWSQTKKDHYPALWLGLIICYIICILASTALYFVLRNENRRRDALGMGDESERAKLAFQDLTDKENPYFRYVY
;
A
#
# COMPACT_ATOMS: atom_id res chain seq x y z
N MET A 1 15.48 -21.71 49.29
CA MET A 1 14.38 -20.75 49.01
C MET A 1 14.45 -20.08 47.62
N LEU A 2 15.61 -19.95 46.96
CA LEU A 2 15.72 -19.32 45.61
C LEU A 2 14.94 -20.05 44.50
N ASN A 3 14.82 -21.39 44.56
CA ASN A 3 14.22 -22.19 43.49
C ASN A 3 12.72 -21.90 43.26
N LYS A 4 11.97 -21.59 44.34
CA LYS A 4 10.54 -21.23 44.25
C LYS A 4 10.31 -19.81 43.74
N ARG A 5 11.22 -18.86 44.00
CA ARG A 5 11.10 -17.48 43.48
C ARG A 5 11.44 -17.43 42.00
N PHE A 6 12.44 -18.18 41.55
CA PHE A 6 12.85 -18.21 40.13
C PHE A 6 11.82 -18.93 39.24
N SER A 7 11.25 -20.04 39.71
CA SER A 7 10.14 -20.71 39.02
C SER A 7 8.91 -19.79 38.89
N ARG A 8 8.59 -19.01 39.94
CA ARG A 8 7.53 -17.98 39.88
C ARG A 8 7.84 -16.87 38.89
N MET A 9 9.10 -16.44 38.75
CA MET A 9 9.49 -15.42 37.75
C MET A 9 9.47 -15.96 36.32
N ALA A 10 9.91 -17.20 36.09
CA ALA A 10 9.86 -17.84 34.78
C ALA A 10 8.41 -18.12 34.34
N ILE A 11 7.56 -18.59 35.25
CA ILE A 11 6.12 -18.75 35.03
C ILE A 11 5.47 -17.38 34.81
N ALA A 12 5.81 -16.36 35.60
CA ALA A 12 5.31 -15.00 35.37
C ALA A 12 5.73 -14.46 34.00
N GLY A 13 6.97 -14.69 33.56
CA GLY A 13 7.44 -14.30 32.23
C GLY A 13 6.69 -15.03 31.11
N LEU A 14 6.51 -16.35 31.23
CA LEU A 14 5.75 -17.15 30.27
C LEU A 14 4.27 -16.76 30.25
N CYS A 15 3.65 -16.56 31.41
CA CYS A 15 2.27 -16.10 31.56
C CYS A 15 2.09 -14.67 31.07
N THR A 16 3.10 -13.79 31.19
CA THR A 16 3.04 -12.42 30.64
C THR A 16 3.10 -12.45 29.12
N ILE A 17 3.94 -13.31 28.54
CA ILE A 17 4.01 -13.51 27.09
C ILE A 17 2.71 -14.12 26.56
N ILE A 18 2.17 -15.15 27.23
CA ILE A 18 0.88 -15.76 26.88
C ILE A 18 -0.27 -14.77 27.07
N PHE A 19 -0.27 -13.98 28.15
CA PHE A 19 -1.28 -12.94 28.40
C PHE A 19 -1.22 -11.85 27.35
N LEU A 20 -0.02 -11.39 26.96
CA LEU A 20 0.13 -10.43 25.87
C LEU A 20 -0.33 -11.03 24.54
N ILE A 21 -0.02 -12.30 24.25
CA ILE A 21 -0.54 -13.01 23.06
C ILE A 21 -2.07 -13.14 23.11
N LEU A 22 -2.67 -13.46 24.25
CA LEU A 22 -4.12 -13.61 24.42
C LEU A 22 -4.87 -12.27 24.41
N VAL A 23 -4.29 -11.21 24.97
CA VAL A 23 -4.83 -9.84 24.87
C VAL A 23 -4.71 -9.34 23.43
N PHE A 24 -3.63 -9.67 22.73
CA PHE A 24 -3.46 -9.34 21.32
C PHE A 24 -4.37 -10.18 20.41
N TRP A 25 -4.56 -11.46 20.73
CA TRP A 25 -5.51 -12.35 20.05
C TRP A 25 -6.97 -11.92 20.32
N GLY A 26 -7.28 -11.49 21.54
CA GLY A 26 -8.57 -10.87 21.90
C GLY A 26 -8.79 -9.49 21.26
N ALA A 27 -7.72 -8.76 20.94
CA ALA A 27 -7.79 -7.52 20.15
C ALA A 27 -7.90 -7.79 18.63
N ILE A 28 -7.40 -8.92 18.14
CA ILE A 28 -7.47 -9.34 16.73
C ILE A 28 -8.77 -10.12 16.42
N HIS A 29 -9.36 -10.81 17.39
CA HIS A 29 -10.59 -11.60 17.26
C HIS A 29 -11.75 -11.07 18.10
N GLY A 30 -11.56 -9.98 18.84
CA GLY A 30 -12.66 -9.13 19.24
C GLY A 30 -13.26 -8.55 17.97
N SER A 31 -14.28 -9.22 17.43
CA SER A 31 -15.15 -8.73 16.37
C SER A 31 -15.84 -7.44 16.82
N TYR A 32 -15.11 -6.32 16.82
CA TYR A 32 -15.70 -5.07 16.39
C TYR A 32 -15.79 -5.18 14.88
N GLY A 33 -16.94 -5.64 14.38
CA GLY A 33 -17.30 -5.50 12.98
C GLY A 33 -17.33 -4.01 12.67
N VAL A 34 -16.19 -3.46 12.23
CA VAL A 34 -16.17 -2.14 11.62
C VAL A 34 -16.66 -2.38 10.20
N SER A 35 -17.94 -2.11 9.97
CA SER A 35 -18.55 -2.12 8.63
C SER A 35 -17.63 -1.36 7.67
N GLU A 36 -17.25 -1.95 6.52
CA GLU A 36 -16.43 -1.31 5.47
C GLU A 36 -17.17 -0.14 4.78
N TYR A 37 -18.42 0.09 5.16
CA TYR A 37 -19.33 1.08 4.62
C TYR A 37 -19.90 1.94 5.74
N TYR A 38 -20.00 3.25 5.50
CA TYR A 38 -20.88 4.10 6.29
C TYR A 38 -22.31 3.70 5.98
N SER A 39 -23.01 3.21 7.00
CA SER A 39 -24.46 3.06 6.98
C SER A 39 -25.07 4.20 7.77
N PHE A 40 -26.09 4.84 7.20
CA PHE A 40 -26.89 5.83 7.88
C PHE A 40 -28.36 5.54 7.63
N SER A 41 -29.16 5.74 8.68
CA SER A 41 -30.60 5.56 8.59
C SER A 41 -31.21 6.73 7.82
N THR A 42 -32.04 6.44 6.83
CA THR A 42 -32.75 7.45 6.05
C THR A 42 -34.23 7.09 5.98
N THR A 43 -35.07 8.09 5.74
CA THR A 43 -36.51 7.91 5.59
C THR A 43 -36.99 8.47 4.25
N SER A 44 -37.92 7.79 3.59
CA SER A 44 -38.53 8.32 2.37
C SER A 44 -39.31 9.60 2.68
N SER A 45 -39.20 10.59 1.81
CA SER A 45 -40.07 11.76 1.83
C SER A 45 -41.38 11.55 1.05
N PHE A 46 -41.50 10.46 0.26
CA PHE A 46 -42.69 10.16 -0.52
C PHE A 46 -43.86 9.77 0.40
N TYR A 47 -45.07 10.22 0.05
CA TYR A 47 -46.27 9.87 0.80
C TYR A 47 -47.51 9.69 -0.10
N PRO A 48 -48.15 8.51 -0.12
CA PRO A 48 -47.71 7.26 0.52
C PRO A 48 -46.36 6.78 -0.04
N VAL A 49 -45.60 6.03 0.76
CA VAL A 49 -44.22 5.63 0.40
C VAL A 49 -44.23 4.67 -0.79
N SER A 50 -45.08 3.64 -0.74
CA SER A 50 -45.25 2.66 -1.83
C SER A 50 -46.65 2.80 -2.43
N VAL A 51 -46.72 2.74 -3.76
CA VAL A 51 -47.95 2.82 -4.55
C VAL A 51 -47.90 1.72 -5.60
N ASP A 52 -48.95 0.92 -5.69
CA ASP A 52 -49.12 -0.03 -6.78
C ASP A 52 -49.38 0.75 -8.10
N PRO A 53 -48.50 0.62 -9.11
CA PRO A 53 -48.64 1.35 -10.37
C PRO A 53 -49.70 0.78 -11.31
N GLU A 54 -50.26 -0.40 -11.04
CA GLU A 54 -51.25 -1.04 -11.90
C GLU A 54 -52.52 -0.18 -12.03
N GLY A 55 -52.91 0.14 -13.26
CA GLY A 55 -54.09 0.96 -13.56
C GLY A 55 -54.00 2.44 -13.16
N LYS A 56 -52.86 2.93 -12.63
CA LYS A 56 -52.66 4.34 -12.23
C LYS A 56 -52.19 5.22 -13.38
N THR A 57 -52.65 6.46 -13.44
CA THR A 57 -52.09 7.46 -14.37
C THR A 57 -50.78 8.06 -13.83
N THR A 58 -50.01 8.74 -14.68
CA THR A 58 -48.82 9.49 -14.24
C THR A 58 -49.15 10.52 -13.16
N GLN A 59 -50.32 11.16 -13.26
CA GLN A 59 -50.79 12.13 -12.26
C GLN A 59 -51.07 11.46 -10.91
N ASP A 60 -51.67 10.27 -10.90
CA ASP A 60 -51.92 9.52 -9.68
C ASP A 60 -50.62 9.13 -8.97
N LEU A 61 -49.61 8.71 -9.74
CA LEU A 61 -48.29 8.36 -9.22
C LEU A 61 -47.56 9.60 -8.66
N CYS A 62 -47.56 10.70 -9.41
CA CYS A 62 -46.95 11.95 -9.00
C CYS A 62 -47.61 12.61 -7.79
N ALA A 63 -48.82 12.21 -7.41
CA ALA A 63 -49.44 12.67 -6.16
C ALA A 63 -48.61 12.30 -4.91
N SER A 64 -47.81 11.22 -4.99
CA SER A 64 -46.90 10.81 -3.90
C SER A 64 -45.55 11.53 -3.91
N PHE A 65 -45.24 12.28 -4.97
CA PHE A 65 -43.93 12.92 -5.15
C PHE A 65 -43.73 14.08 -4.16
N PRO A 66 -42.62 14.11 -3.40
CA PRO A 66 -42.43 15.08 -2.32
C PRO A 66 -41.98 16.45 -2.84
N LYS A 67 -42.91 17.24 -3.38
CA LYS A 67 -42.62 18.57 -3.95
C LYS A 67 -41.90 19.53 -2.99
N HIS A 68 -42.08 19.37 -1.67
CA HIS A 68 -41.35 20.17 -0.67
C HIS A 68 -39.82 20.00 -0.75
N MET A 69 -39.32 18.84 -1.23
CA MET A 69 -37.89 18.61 -1.44
C MET A 69 -37.30 19.51 -2.53
N LEU A 70 -38.13 20.04 -3.44
CA LEU A 70 -37.69 20.97 -4.49
C LEU A 70 -37.42 22.38 -3.96
N GLN A 71 -37.75 22.64 -2.69
CA GLN A 71 -37.34 23.86 -2.01
C GLN A 71 -35.83 23.87 -1.76
N THR A 72 -35.24 22.70 -1.48
CA THR A 72 -33.81 22.54 -1.19
C THR A 72 -33.01 22.05 -2.39
N ILE A 73 -33.56 21.14 -3.20
CA ILE A 73 -32.86 20.54 -4.34
C ILE A 73 -33.41 21.11 -5.66
N GLN A 74 -32.53 21.58 -6.54
CA GLN A 74 -32.89 22.07 -7.87
C GLN A 74 -32.53 21.03 -8.94
N PRO A 75 -33.51 20.35 -9.55
CA PRO A 75 -33.27 19.50 -10.71
C PRO A 75 -32.95 20.38 -11.93
N VAL A 76 -31.94 19.98 -12.69
CA VAL A 76 -31.48 20.65 -13.90
C VAL A 76 -31.27 19.60 -15.01
N LEU A 77 -32.11 19.65 -16.04
CA LEU A 77 -32.05 18.77 -17.20
C LEU A 77 -31.25 19.44 -18.33
N LYS A 78 -30.17 18.81 -18.76
CA LYS A 78 -29.46 19.15 -19.99
C LYS A 78 -30.05 18.34 -21.15
N MET A 79 -30.35 19.01 -22.25
CA MET A 79 -30.79 18.38 -23.50
C MET A 79 -30.09 19.01 -24.71
N GLY A 80 -30.25 18.41 -25.88
CA GLY A 80 -29.99 19.07 -27.16
C GLY A 80 -31.19 18.96 -28.08
N HIS A 81 -31.33 19.88 -29.03
CA HIS A 81 -32.40 19.80 -30.04
C HIS A 81 -32.31 18.51 -30.88
N ALA A 82 -31.09 17.99 -31.06
CA ALA A 82 -30.85 16.72 -31.76
C ALA A 82 -31.23 15.46 -30.95
N ASP A 83 -31.70 15.59 -29.70
CA ASP A 83 -32.21 14.45 -28.96
C ASP A 83 -33.44 13.84 -29.64
N THR A 84 -33.51 12.51 -29.64
CA THR A 84 -34.58 11.81 -30.32
C THR A 84 -35.90 11.94 -29.54
N LYS A 85 -37.02 11.99 -30.28
CA LYS A 85 -38.35 12.18 -29.69
C LYS A 85 -38.68 11.10 -28.63
N ASP A 86 -38.36 9.85 -28.91
CA ASP A 86 -38.57 8.73 -27.98
C ASP A 86 -37.81 8.89 -26.66
N ARG A 87 -36.59 9.45 -26.69
CA ARG A 87 -35.80 9.75 -25.49
C ARG A 87 -36.45 10.87 -24.68
N LEU A 88 -36.88 11.94 -25.34
CA LEU A 88 -37.56 13.06 -24.68
C LEU A 88 -38.90 12.61 -24.07
N ASP A 89 -39.75 11.96 -24.87
CA ASP A 89 -41.04 11.42 -24.42
C ASP A 89 -40.84 10.54 -23.18
N ALA A 90 -39.90 9.59 -23.22
CA ALA A 90 -39.62 8.74 -22.07
C ALA A 90 -39.16 9.52 -20.84
N GLN A 91 -38.33 10.57 -20.99
CA GLN A 91 -37.82 11.33 -19.85
C GLN A 91 -38.93 12.14 -19.17
N PHE A 92 -39.85 12.72 -19.96
CA PHE A 92 -41.01 13.46 -19.45
C PHE A 92 -42.17 12.56 -19.00
N ASP A 93 -42.23 11.32 -19.47
CA ASP A 93 -43.20 10.32 -19.00
C ASP A 93 -42.73 9.56 -17.76
N SER A 94 -41.50 9.83 -17.29
CA SER A 94 -40.90 9.15 -16.13
C SER A 94 -40.17 10.09 -15.16
N VAL A 95 -38.83 10.15 -15.22
CA VAL A 95 -37.93 10.83 -14.27
C VAL A 95 -38.32 12.29 -14.05
N SER A 96 -38.75 12.97 -15.11
CA SER A 96 -39.12 14.39 -15.08
C SER A 96 -40.63 14.62 -14.98
N ALA A 97 -41.46 13.57 -14.97
CA ALA A 97 -42.91 13.67 -15.10
C ALA A 97 -43.61 14.45 -13.98
N CYS A 98 -43.06 14.41 -12.76
CA CYS A 98 -43.69 15.03 -11.59
C CYS A 98 -43.31 16.50 -11.37
N PHE A 99 -42.40 17.05 -12.19
CA PHE A 99 -41.98 18.44 -12.07
C PHE A 99 -42.94 19.38 -12.80
N GLY A 100 -43.29 20.48 -12.13
CA GLY A 100 -43.98 21.61 -12.76
C GLY A 100 -43.03 22.47 -13.60
N LYS A 101 -43.62 23.40 -14.36
CA LYS A 101 -42.90 24.29 -15.28
C LYS A 101 -41.77 25.09 -14.64
N ASP A 102 -41.99 25.58 -13.42
CA ASP A 102 -41.01 26.40 -12.68
C ASP A 102 -40.10 25.58 -11.75
N GLU A 103 -40.32 24.27 -11.65
CA GLU A 103 -39.62 23.35 -10.74
C GLU A 103 -38.41 22.70 -11.42
N LEU A 104 -38.54 22.33 -12.70
CA LEU A 104 -37.45 21.78 -13.52
C LEU A 104 -36.82 22.85 -14.40
N LEU A 105 -35.51 23.06 -14.26
CA LEU A 105 -34.76 23.90 -15.19
C LEU A 105 -34.28 23.04 -16.36
N ILE A 106 -34.55 23.48 -17.59
CA ILE A 106 -34.14 22.78 -18.81
C ILE A 106 -33.23 23.68 -19.61
N TYR A 107 -32.04 23.17 -19.92
CA TYR A 107 -31.04 23.88 -20.70
C TYR A 107 -30.69 23.11 -21.97
N SER A 108 -30.68 23.83 -23.09
CA SER A 108 -30.52 23.30 -24.43
C SER A 108 -29.57 24.16 -25.28
N ASP A 109 -29.36 23.77 -26.53
CA ASP A 109 -28.76 24.57 -27.61
C ASP A 109 -29.81 25.31 -28.45
N LEU A 110 -31.09 25.27 -28.05
CA LEU A 110 -32.18 25.97 -28.71
C LEU A 110 -33.26 26.39 -27.70
N ASP A 111 -33.80 27.58 -27.87
CA ASP A 111 -34.98 28.02 -27.14
C ASP A 111 -36.23 27.37 -27.75
N GLU A 112 -36.87 26.49 -26.99
CA GLU A 112 -38.05 25.76 -27.45
C GLU A 112 -38.96 25.33 -26.28
N ALA A 113 -40.20 24.98 -26.63
CA ALA A 113 -41.16 24.44 -25.66
C ALA A 113 -41.20 22.91 -25.79
N VAL A 114 -40.87 22.20 -24.71
CA VAL A 114 -40.76 20.74 -24.67
C VAL A 114 -41.67 20.22 -23.57
N HIS A 115 -42.69 19.43 -23.91
CA HIS A 115 -43.70 18.90 -22.98
C HIS A 115 -44.31 19.96 -22.04
N GLY A 116 -44.49 21.19 -22.53
CA GLY A 116 -45.06 22.29 -21.76
C GLY A 116 -44.07 23.03 -20.84
N HIS A 117 -42.80 22.60 -20.81
CA HIS A 117 -41.68 23.31 -20.16
C HIS A 117 -40.92 24.17 -21.18
N GLN A 118 -40.22 25.19 -20.70
CA GLN A 118 -39.35 26.02 -21.51
C GLN A 118 -37.92 25.48 -21.45
N ALA A 119 -37.39 25.01 -22.58
CA ALA A 119 -35.97 24.75 -22.77
C ALA A 119 -35.28 26.08 -23.12
N ILE A 120 -34.22 26.40 -22.39
CA ILE A 120 -33.50 27.67 -22.52
C ILE A 120 -32.18 27.42 -23.24
N ASP A 121 -31.92 28.21 -24.28
CA ASP A 121 -30.64 28.22 -25.00
C ASP A 121 -29.54 28.82 -24.12
N VAL A 122 -28.69 27.97 -23.56
CA VAL A 122 -27.55 28.42 -22.74
C VAL A 122 -26.33 28.78 -23.56
N LEU A 123 -26.29 28.40 -24.84
CA LEU A 123 -25.19 28.78 -25.73
C LEU A 123 -25.34 30.24 -26.16
N ALA A 124 -26.57 30.75 -26.26
CA ALA A 124 -26.84 32.16 -26.52
C ALA A 124 -26.26 33.13 -25.48
N ASP A 125 -26.00 32.67 -24.25
CA ASP A 125 -25.38 33.47 -23.18
C ASP A 125 -23.85 33.67 -23.39
N LEU A 126 -23.22 32.97 -24.36
CA LEU A 126 -21.79 33.10 -24.65
C LEU A 126 -21.48 34.36 -25.48
N PRO A 127 -20.33 35.03 -25.25
CA PRO A 127 -20.00 36.26 -25.97
C PRO A 127 -19.85 36.06 -27.49
N ALA A 128 -20.31 37.03 -28.29
CA ALA A 128 -20.38 36.89 -29.74
C ALA A 128 -19.03 36.61 -30.43
N ILE A 129 -17.93 37.07 -29.85
CA ILE A 129 -16.56 36.87 -30.36
C ILE A 129 -16.18 35.38 -30.45
N TYR A 130 -16.82 34.51 -29.68
CA TYR A 130 -16.52 33.07 -29.66
C TYR A 130 -17.24 32.28 -30.75
N TYR A 131 -18.25 32.87 -31.40
CA TYR A 131 -18.86 32.31 -32.60
C TYR A 131 -17.96 32.50 -33.84
N HIS A 132 -17.08 33.50 -33.81
CA HIS A 132 -16.14 33.77 -34.89
C HIS A 132 -14.90 32.85 -34.76
N ASP A 133 -14.50 32.22 -35.87
CA ASP A 133 -13.35 31.31 -35.99
C ASP A 133 -13.43 29.98 -35.20
N ASN A 134 -14.57 29.57 -34.65
CA ASN A 134 -14.74 28.25 -34.02
C ASN A 134 -15.58 27.29 -34.88
N PRO A 135 -14.99 26.23 -35.48
CA PRO A 135 -15.73 25.28 -36.31
C PRO A 135 -16.80 24.50 -35.54
N ASP A 136 -16.65 24.34 -34.22
CA ASP A 136 -17.65 23.62 -33.40
C ASP A 136 -18.98 24.39 -33.27
N PHE A 137 -18.95 25.73 -33.42
CA PHE A 137 -20.15 26.58 -33.40
C PHE A 137 -20.82 26.74 -34.77
N GLN A 138 -20.22 26.25 -35.86
CA GLN A 138 -20.86 26.25 -37.18
C GLN A 138 -22.19 25.48 -37.16
N SER A 139 -22.23 24.35 -36.44
CA SER A 139 -23.46 23.57 -36.23
C SER A 139 -24.53 24.38 -35.49
N TYR A 140 -24.14 25.19 -34.51
CA TYR A 140 -25.05 26.05 -33.75
C TYR A 140 -25.63 27.17 -34.61
N LEU A 141 -24.78 27.87 -35.37
CA LEU A 141 -25.22 28.95 -36.26
C LEU A 141 -26.14 28.42 -37.35
N TRP A 142 -25.80 27.26 -37.95
CA TRP A 142 -26.63 26.58 -38.93
C TRP A 142 -27.99 26.18 -38.33
N GLN A 143 -28.02 25.63 -37.10
CA GLN A 143 -29.25 25.32 -36.39
C GLN A 143 -30.14 26.57 -36.22
N LYS A 144 -29.56 27.71 -35.82
CA LYS A 144 -30.30 28.98 -35.65
C LYS A 144 -30.81 29.53 -36.98
N GLU A 145 -30.04 29.41 -38.07
CA GLU A 145 -30.47 29.79 -39.42
C GLU A 145 -31.63 28.91 -39.91
N MET A 146 -31.53 27.60 -39.75
CA MET A 146 -32.60 26.64 -40.07
C MET A 146 -33.86 26.88 -39.23
N ARG A 147 -33.72 27.33 -37.98
CA ARG A 147 -34.87 27.73 -37.16
C ARG A 147 -35.52 28.99 -37.70
N ALA A 148 -34.72 29.99 -38.07
CA ALA A 148 -35.21 31.27 -38.57
C ALA A 148 -35.92 31.14 -39.93
N ASN A 149 -35.47 30.21 -40.79
CA ASN A 149 -36.07 29.95 -42.10
C ASN A 149 -37.17 28.87 -42.08
N GLY A 150 -37.44 28.25 -40.92
CA GLY A 150 -38.52 27.27 -40.73
C GLY A 150 -38.22 25.86 -41.25
N THR A 151 -36.96 25.51 -41.56
CA THR A 151 -36.59 24.20 -42.11
C THR A 151 -36.09 23.19 -41.08
N LEU A 152 -35.74 23.62 -39.86
CA LEU A 152 -35.09 22.78 -38.85
C LEU A 152 -35.85 21.48 -38.52
N ASP A 153 -37.18 21.57 -38.36
CA ASP A 153 -38.03 20.42 -38.01
C ASP A 153 -38.55 19.66 -39.25
N VAL A 154 -38.27 20.16 -40.46
CA VAL A 154 -38.83 19.67 -41.73
C VAL A 154 -37.78 18.92 -42.55
N ASP A 155 -36.59 19.50 -42.71
CA ASP A 155 -35.50 18.93 -43.49
C ASP A 155 -34.62 18.02 -42.62
N LYS A 156 -35.09 16.79 -42.43
CA LYS A 156 -34.40 15.80 -41.60
C LYS A 156 -32.98 15.47 -42.09
N GLU A 157 -32.73 15.58 -43.40
CA GLU A 157 -31.41 15.27 -43.95
C GLU A 157 -30.41 16.39 -43.63
N ALA A 158 -30.81 17.65 -43.78
CA ALA A 158 -29.99 18.79 -43.39
C ALA A 158 -29.79 18.84 -41.86
N THR A 159 -30.85 18.59 -41.08
CA THR A 159 -30.78 18.57 -39.60
C THR A 159 -29.89 17.45 -39.10
N ALA A 160 -29.84 16.28 -39.75
CA ALA A 160 -28.93 15.19 -39.39
C ALA A 160 -27.44 15.53 -39.57
N ARG A 161 -27.10 16.59 -40.32
CA ARG A 161 -25.71 17.06 -40.47
C ARG A 161 -25.24 17.91 -39.28
N ILE A 162 -26.16 18.37 -38.43
CA ILE A 162 -25.85 19.15 -37.23
C ILE A 162 -25.18 18.23 -36.20
N GLN A 163 -23.94 18.54 -35.85
CA GLN A 163 -23.16 17.74 -34.91
C GLN A 163 -23.41 18.19 -33.47
N GLY A 164 -24.62 17.94 -32.95
CA GLY A 164 -25.04 18.39 -31.61
C GLY A 164 -24.08 17.97 -30.48
N TRP A 165 -23.44 16.80 -30.59
CA TRP A 165 -22.44 16.34 -29.61
C TRP A 165 -21.21 17.26 -29.51
N ARG A 166 -20.82 17.95 -30.59
CA ARG A 166 -19.70 18.90 -30.55
C ARG A 166 -20.04 20.19 -29.81
N MET A 167 -21.30 20.57 -29.85
CA MET A 167 -21.80 21.77 -29.15
C MET A 167 -22.08 21.49 -27.68
N ASP A 168 -22.36 20.24 -27.32
CA ASP A 168 -22.76 19.84 -25.97
C ASP A 168 -21.72 20.20 -24.90
N LYS A 169 -20.42 20.10 -25.22
CA LYS A 169 -19.33 20.48 -24.30
C LYS A 169 -19.44 21.93 -23.82
N PHE A 170 -20.02 22.83 -24.61
CA PHE A 170 -20.15 24.25 -24.25
C PHE A 170 -21.34 24.55 -23.33
N LYS A 171 -22.23 23.59 -23.08
CA LYS A 171 -23.44 23.82 -22.24
C LYS A 171 -23.15 23.79 -20.75
N PHE A 172 -22.16 23.02 -20.28
CA PHE A 172 -21.97 22.71 -18.87
C PHE A 172 -21.78 23.93 -17.96
N LEU A 173 -20.76 24.77 -18.21
CA LEU A 173 -20.50 25.95 -17.38
C LEU A 173 -21.61 27.02 -17.48
N PRO A 174 -22.12 27.40 -18.67
CA PRO A 174 -23.26 28.30 -18.80
C PRO A 174 -24.52 27.80 -18.07
N MET A 175 -24.82 26.50 -18.15
CA MET A 175 -25.93 25.89 -17.43
C MET A 175 -25.79 26.05 -15.92
N ILE A 176 -24.59 25.85 -15.36
CA ILE A 176 -24.33 26.02 -13.92
C ILE A 176 -24.55 27.48 -13.50
N GLU A 177 -24.03 28.43 -14.28
CA GLU A 177 -24.22 29.87 -14.05
C GLU A 177 -25.70 30.26 -14.11
N ARG A 178 -26.40 29.78 -15.13
CA ARG A 178 -27.82 30.08 -15.36
C ARG A 178 -28.70 29.48 -14.26
N ALA A 179 -28.40 28.26 -13.82
CA ALA A 179 -29.10 27.60 -12.73
C ALA A 179 -29.01 28.40 -11.43
N TRP A 180 -27.81 28.87 -11.09
CA TRP A 180 -27.61 29.73 -9.92
C TRP A 180 -28.35 31.05 -10.03
N LYS A 181 -28.29 31.71 -11.20
CA LYS A 181 -28.95 33.00 -11.43
C LYS A 181 -30.46 32.90 -11.33
N MET A 182 -31.06 31.84 -11.87
CA MET A 182 -32.51 31.65 -11.89
C MET A 182 -33.06 31.17 -10.54
N LYS A 183 -32.32 30.30 -9.85
CA LYS A 183 -32.75 29.68 -8.59
C LYS A 183 -31.61 29.75 -7.57
N PRO A 184 -31.25 30.93 -7.04
CA PRO A 184 -30.09 31.09 -6.18
C PRO A 184 -30.26 30.42 -4.81
N ASN A 185 -29.14 30.06 -4.18
CA ASN A 185 -29.05 29.54 -2.80
C ASN A 185 -29.80 28.24 -2.50
N LYS A 186 -30.16 27.45 -3.53
CA LYS A 186 -30.61 26.07 -3.33
C LYS A 186 -29.50 25.25 -2.66
N ASP A 187 -29.87 24.31 -1.79
CA ASP A 187 -28.94 23.47 -1.05
C ASP A 187 -28.06 22.65 -2.01
N PHE A 188 -28.70 22.05 -3.02
CA PHE A 188 -28.04 21.24 -4.05
C PHE A 188 -28.65 21.49 -5.44
N TYR A 189 -27.82 21.42 -6.47
CA TYR A 189 -28.23 21.44 -7.88
C TYR A 189 -27.88 20.08 -8.49
N PHE A 190 -28.89 19.34 -8.94
CA PHE A 190 -28.75 18.01 -9.51
C PHE A 190 -28.85 18.11 -11.03
N PHE A 191 -27.72 17.93 -11.71
CA PHE A 191 -27.62 17.99 -13.16
C PHE A 191 -27.70 16.58 -13.74
N PHE A 192 -28.54 16.38 -14.76
CA PHE A 192 -28.73 15.10 -15.44
C PHE A 192 -29.11 15.31 -16.91
N GLU A 193 -29.04 14.24 -17.69
CA GLU A 193 -29.26 14.26 -19.15
C GLU A 193 -30.57 13.53 -19.54
N THR A 194 -30.94 13.64 -20.82
CA THR A 194 -32.17 13.05 -21.36
C THR A 194 -32.16 11.52 -21.42
N ASP A 195 -30.99 10.88 -21.35
CA ASP A 195 -30.83 9.42 -21.29
C ASP A 195 -30.38 8.92 -19.89
N THR A 196 -30.61 9.72 -18.85
CA THR A 196 -30.26 9.40 -17.46
C THR A 196 -31.51 9.18 -16.62
N TYR A 197 -31.64 7.95 -16.12
CA TYR A 197 -32.63 7.58 -15.12
C TYR A 197 -32.16 8.04 -13.74
N VAL A 198 -33.03 8.72 -12.97
CA VAL A 198 -32.74 9.15 -11.59
C VAL A 198 -33.75 8.52 -10.61
N PHE A 199 -33.24 7.81 -9.60
CA PHE A 199 -34.05 7.31 -8.49
C PHE A 199 -34.24 8.40 -7.44
N TRP A 200 -35.26 9.26 -7.61
CA TRP A 200 -35.44 10.46 -6.79
C TRP A 200 -35.56 10.20 -5.29
N ASP A 201 -36.19 9.09 -4.85
CA ASP A 201 -36.24 8.75 -3.42
C ASP A 201 -34.83 8.55 -2.84
N ASN A 202 -33.96 7.83 -3.56
CA ASN A 202 -32.57 7.63 -3.16
C ASN A 202 -31.79 8.95 -3.20
N ALA A 203 -32.02 9.80 -4.21
CA ALA A 203 -31.37 11.11 -4.33
C ALA A 203 -31.70 12.04 -3.18
N PHE A 204 -32.98 12.11 -2.79
CA PHE A 204 -33.40 12.91 -1.66
C PHE A 204 -32.80 12.43 -0.35
N ARG A 205 -32.84 11.12 -0.09
CA ARG A 205 -32.21 10.52 1.11
C ARG A 205 -30.72 10.80 1.19
N PHE A 206 -30.01 10.66 0.08
CA PHE A 206 -28.56 10.83 0.02
C PHE A 206 -28.13 12.28 0.24
N LEU A 207 -28.78 13.23 -0.42
CA LEU A 207 -28.39 14.63 -0.32
C LEU A 207 -28.70 15.23 1.05
N GLN A 208 -29.74 14.75 1.73
CA GLN A 208 -30.08 15.15 3.10
C GLN A 208 -28.98 14.83 4.13
N THR A 209 -28.04 13.93 3.83
CA THR A 209 -26.97 13.57 4.76
C THR A 209 -25.74 14.48 4.70
N PHE A 210 -25.72 15.46 3.79
CA PHE A 210 -24.59 16.34 3.59
C PHE A 210 -24.90 17.78 4.00
N ASP A 211 -23.86 18.48 4.45
CA ASP A 211 -23.91 19.93 4.65
C ASP A 211 -23.88 20.64 3.28
N PRO A 212 -24.94 21.36 2.88
CA PRO A 212 -24.99 22.05 1.60
C PRO A 212 -24.05 23.25 1.50
N ASP A 213 -23.58 23.83 2.61
CA ASP A 213 -22.64 24.96 2.58
C ASP A 213 -21.18 24.50 2.45
N ALA A 214 -20.89 23.21 2.68
CA ALA A 214 -19.60 22.64 2.32
C ALA A 214 -19.44 22.62 0.78
N PRO A 215 -18.25 22.86 0.22
CA PRO A 215 -18.01 22.80 -1.22
C PRO A 215 -17.96 21.35 -1.71
N LEU A 216 -19.12 20.81 -2.12
CA LEU A 216 -19.28 19.43 -2.56
C LEU A 216 -19.56 19.36 -4.05
N TYR A 217 -18.69 18.65 -4.78
CA TYR A 217 -18.88 18.24 -6.16
C TYR A 217 -18.96 16.72 -6.20
N MET A 218 -20.06 16.16 -6.71
CA MET A 218 -20.40 14.74 -6.53
C MET A 218 -20.83 14.12 -7.86
N GLY A 219 -20.44 12.86 -8.12
CA GLY A 219 -20.89 12.12 -9.31
C GLY A 219 -20.06 10.87 -9.60
N SER A 220 -20.20 10.32 -10.81
CA SER A 220 -19.41 9.16 -11.26
C SER A 220 -17.99 9.59 -11.67
N PRO A 221 -16.92 9.12 -11.01
CA PRO A 221 -15.56 9.59 -11.28
C PRO A 221 -15.01 9.13 -12.65
N SER A 222 -14.48 10.08 -13.40
CA SER A 222 -13.73 9.90 -14.65
C SER A 222 -12.34 10.55 -14.56
N PRO A 223 -11.28 9.93 -15.13
CA PRO A 223 -9.94 10.49 -15.09
C PRO A 223 -9.85 11.82 -15.85
N GLY A 224 -9.49 12.90 -15.15
CA GLY A 224 -9.36 14.25 -15.68
C GLY A 224 -7.95 14.61 -16.12
N ARG A 225 -7.72 15.92 -16.19
CA ARG A 225 -6.46 16.56 -16.61
C ARG A 225 -5.37 16.44 -15.56
N HIS A 226 -4.12 16.49 -16.01
CA HIS A 226 -2.96 16.56 -15.12
C HIS A 226 -2.70 18.00 -14.70
N ASP A 227 -2.76 18.26 -13.39
CA ASP A 227 -2.33 19.53 -12.83
C ASP A 227 -0.82 19.55 -12.70
N VAL A 228 -0.16 20.17 -13.68
CA VAL A 228 1.30 20.31 -13.74
C VAL A 228 1.86 21.06 -12.52
N LYS A 229 1.06 21.94 -11.87
CA LYS A 229 1.53 22.67 -10.68
C LYS A 229 1.54 21.77 -9.46
N GLN A 230 0.56 20.90 -9.32
CA GLN A 230 0.39 20.01 -8.16
C GLN A 230 0.92 18.58 -8.40
N ASP A 231 1.32 18.27 -9.64
CA ASP A 231 1.66 16.95 -10.18
C ASP A 231 0.63 15.85 -9.86
N ILE A 232 -0.66 16.20 -9.97
CA ILE A 232 -1.77 15.28 -9.68
C ILE A 232 -2.68 15.16 -10.90
N ARG A 233 -3.12 13.93 -11.22
CA ARG A 233 -4.22 13.73 -12.19
C ARG A 233 -5.55 13.99 -11.49
N THR A 234 -6.24 15.02 -11.95
CA THR A 234 -7.56 15.42 -11.43
C THR A 234 -8.63 14.41 -11.84
N TRP A 235 -9.80 14.52 -11.21
CA TRP A 235 -10.98 13.71 -11.52
C TRP A 235 -12.17 14.64 -11.75
N PHE A 236 -13.05 14.24 -12.66
CA PHE A 236 -14.30 14.94 -12.91
C PHE A 236 -15.47 13.96 -12.86
N ALA A 237 -16.66 14.46 -12.51
CA ALA A 237 -17.88 13.67 -12.61
C ALA A 237 -18.24 13.54 -14.09
N ASN A 238 -18.38 12.31 -14.58
CA ASN A 238 -18.98 12.03 -15.88
C ASN A 238 -20.36 12.70 -15.95
N GLY A 239 -20.56 13.57 -16.95
CA GLY A 239 -21.80 14.32 -17.12
C GLY A 239 -23.01 13.45 -17.36
N GLY A 240 -22.82 12.33 -18.08
CA GLY A 240 -23.88 11.40 -18.48
C GLY A 240 -24.71 10.91 -17.29
N PRO A 241 -24.13 10.14 -16.33
CA PRO A 241 -24.84 9.70 -15.12
C PRO A 241 -25.38 10.81 -14.22
N GLY A 242 -25.09 12.07 -14.54
CA GLY A 242 -25.41 13.22 -13.74
C GLY A 242 -24.36 13.51 -12.67
N PHE A 243 -24.41 14.73 -12.19
CA PHE A 243 -23.54 15.24 -11.13
C PHE A 243 -24.29 16.23 -10.26
N VAL A 244 -23.80 16.43 -9.04
CA VAL A 244 -24.41 17.33 -8.06
C VAL A 244 -23.39 18.35 -7.58
N LEU A 245 -23.82 19.61 -7.51
CA LEU A 245 -23.09 20.70 -6.87
C LEU A 245 -23.88 21.20 -5.66
N SER A 246 -23.23 21.29 -4.51
CA SER A 246 -23.82 21.95 -3.34
C SER A 246 -23.79 23.48 -3.49
N ARG A 247 -24.57 24.17 -2.66
CA ARG A 247 -24.51 25.64 -2.53
C ARG A 247 -23.09 26.14 -2.33
N GLY A 248 -22.30 25.49 -1.48
CA GLY A 248 -20.90 25.81 -1.24
C GLY A 248 -20.05 25.71 -2.51
N ALA A 249 -20.22 24.66 -3.31
CA ALA A 249 -19.49 24.47 -4.56
C ALA A 249 -19.89 25.49 -5.63
N MET A 250 -21.20 25.76 -5.76
CA MET A 250 -21.72 26.78 -6.67
C MET A 250 -21.14 28.16 -6.33
N ARG A 251 -21.11 28.53 -5.03
CA ARG A 251 -20.48 29.78 -4.58
C ARG A 251 -18.99 29.80 -4.90
N ALA A 252 -18.25 28.75 -4.59
CA ALA A 252 -16.81 28.68 -4.86
C ALA A 252 -16.49 28.87 -6.35
N LEU A 253 -17.26 28.23 -7.23
CA LEU A 253 -17.07 28.32 -8.69
C LEU A 253 -17.46 29.67 -9.27
N LEU A 254 -18.54 30.27 -8.77
CA LEU A 254 -19.18 31.45 -9.37
C LEU A 254 -18.78 32.79 -8.72
N VAL A 255 -18.00 32.77 -7.62
CA VAL A 255 -17.47 33.99 -7.00
C VAL A 255 -16.54 34.72 -7.98
N ARG A 256 -16.81 36.00 -8.18
CA ARG A 256 -16.01 36.91 -9.02
C ARG A 256 -15.56 38.10 -8.19
N LYS A 257 -14.31 38.54 -8.37
CA LYS A 257 -13.83 39.77 -7.74
C LYS A 257 -14.59 41.00 -8.26
N THR A 258 -14.95 41.90 -7.34
CA THR A 258 -15.56 43.18 -7.64
C THR A 258 -14.65 44.35 -7.28
N THR A 259 -14.75 45.46 -8.00
CA THR A 259 -14.17 46.74 -7.60
C THR A 259 -14.87 47.26 -6.33
N PRO A 260 -14.30 48.26 -5.63
CA PRO A 260 -14.99 48.94 -4.52
C PRO A 260 -16.36 49.53 -4.89
N TYR A 261 -16.65 49.70 -6.18
CA TYR A 261 -17.92 50.20 -6.71
C TYR A 261 -18.87 49.08 -7.16
N GLY A 262 -18.56 47.80 -6.86
CA GLY A 262 -19.41 46.66 -7.17
C GLY A 262 -19.34 46.16 -8.62
N GLN A 263 -18.40 46.64 -9.44
CA GLN A 263 -18.22 46.16 -10.81
C GLN A 263 -17.36 44.89 -10.84
N TYR A 264 -17.80 43.85 -11.54
CA TYR A 264 -17.00 42.63 -11.69
C TYR A 264 -15.72 42.90 -12.50
N VAL A 265 -14.59 42.48 -11.96
CA VAL A 265 -13.26 42.62 -12.58
C VAL A 265 -12.88 41.37 -13.37
N GLU A 266 -13.33 40.21 -12.91
CA GLU A 266 -13.06 38.92 -13.55
C GLU A 266 -14.24 38.53 -14.45
N PRO A 267 -14.03 37.83 -15.58
CA PRO A 267 -15.12 37.34 -16.43
C PRO A 267 -15.95 36.24 -15.74
N PRO A 268 -17.17 35.93 -16.24
CA PRO A 268 -17.92 34.73 -15.83
C PRO A 268 -17.07 33.45 -15.96
N ALA A 269 -17.40 32.40 -15.20
CA ALA A 269 -16.73 31.11 -15.27
C ALA A 269 -16.81 30.48 -16.66
N ALA A 270 -17.95 30.60 -17.34
CA ALA A 270 -18.12 30.13 -18.72
C ALA A 270 -17.12 30.78 -19.68
N GLU A 271 -16.94 32.10 -19.60
CA GLU A 271 -15.99 32.86 -20.42
C GLU A 271 -14.53 32.59 -20.02
N LYS A 272 -14.25 32.50 -18.71
CA LYS A 272 -12.91 32.25 -18.15
C LYS A 272 -12.29 30.94 -18.67
N TRP A 273 -13.10 29.89 -18.81
CA TRP A 273 -12.64 28.56 -19.21
C TRP A 273 -12.97 28.21 -20.67
N LEU A 274 -13.58 29.12 -21.41
CA LEU A 274 -13.97 28.90 -22.80
C LEU A 274 -12.81 28.53 -23.75
N PRO A 275 -11.61 29.13 -23.64
CA PRO A 275 -10.47 28.69 -24.46
C PRO A 275 -10.14 27.21 -24.26
N MET A 276 -10.31 26.69 -23.05
CA MET A 276 -10.06 25.28 -22.74
C MET A 276 -11.12 24.35 -23.34
N LEU A 277 -12.39 24.78 -23.38
CA LEU A 277 -13.47 24.03 -24.02
C LEU A 277 -13.24 23.83 -25.53
N ARG A 278 -12.44 24.69 -26.17
CA ARG A 278 -12.04 24.52 -27.58
C ARG A 278 -11.18 23.27 -27.76
N ASP A 279 -10.17 23.11 -26.91
CA ASP A 279 -9.14 22.07 -27.04
C ASP A 279 -9.49 20.77 -26.31
N ASP A 280 -10.47 20.77 -25.41
CA ASP A 280 -11.00 19.57 -24.75
C ASP A 280 -12.09 18.88 -25.60
N CYS A 281 -12.17 17.55 -25.49
CA CYS A 281 -13.27 16.79 -26.06
C CYS A 281 -14.59 17.03 -25.34
N CYS A 282 -14.52 17.38 -24.04
CA CYS A 282 -15.57 17.03 -23.10
C CYS A 282 -15.82 18.18 -22.09
N GLY A 283 -17.07 18.65 -21.99
CA GLY A 283 -17.43 19.82 -21.18
C GLY A 283 -17.46 19.56 -19.66
N ASP A 284 -17.77 18.33 -19.28
CA ASP A 284 -17.69 17.82 -17.92
C ASP A 284 -16.25 17.74 -17.40
N SER A 285 -15.29 17.37 -18.26
CA SER A 285 -13.85 17.45 -17.97
C SER A 285 -13.42 18.88 -17.62
N VAL A 286 -13.83 19.87 -18.43
CA VAL A 286 -13.51 21.28 -18.16
C VAL A 286 -14.23 21.79 -16.91
N THR A 287 -15.45 21.34 -16.66
CA THR A 287 -16.19 21.67 -15.43
C THR A 287 -15.48 21.15 -14.19
N GLY A 288 -15.02 19.89 -14.20
CA GLY A 288 -14.23 19.33 -13.12
C GLY A 288 -12.90 20.07 -12.92
N TRP A 289 -12.25 20.48 -14.01
CA TRP A 289 -11.04 21.31 -13.94
C TRP A 289 -11.29 22.70 -13.37
N ALA A 290 -12.42 23.34 -13.73
CA ALA A 290 -12.82 24.64 -13.22
C ALA A 290 -13.07 24.58 -11.70
N LEU A 291 -13.75 23.53 -11.23
CA LEU A 291 -14.00 23.25 -9.82
C LEU A 291 -12.71 22.93 -9.04
N TRP A 292 -11.81 22.14 -9.63
CA TRP A 292 -10.48 21.86 -9.06
C TRP A 292 -9.68 23.15 -8.83
N ASN A 293 -9.69 24.08 -9.79
CA ASN A 293 -8.98 25.36 -9.68
C ASN A 293 -9.54 26.31 -8.62
N VAL A 294 -10.75 26.05 -8.11
CA VAL A 294 -11.33 26.76 -6.96
C VAL A 294 -11.36 25.88 -5.71
N SER A 295 -10.48 24.87 -5.65
CA SER A 295 -10.32 23.95 -4.52
C SER A 295 -11.56 23.13 -4.16
N VAL A 296 -12.38 22.80 -5.16
CA VAL A 296 -13.52 21.88 -5.02
C VAL A 296 -13.23 20.59 -5.81
N PRO A 297 -12.55 19.59 -5.21
CA PRO A 297 -12.29 18.32 -5.88
C PRO A 297 -13.57 17.47 -5.97
N LEU A 298 -13.60 16.56 -6.95
CA LEU A 298 -14.67 15.57 -7.07
C LEU A 298 -14.70 14.63 -5.85
N ARG A 299 -15.90 14.38 -5.32
CA ARG A 299 -16.23 13.25 -4.47
C ARG A 299 -16.92 12.19 -5.32
N GLY A 300 -16.16 11.15 -5.69
CA GLY A 300 -16.63 10.08 -6.56
C GLY A 300 -17.54 9.12 -5.80
N TYR A 301 -18.79 8.98 -6.25
CA TYR A 301 -19.78 8.07 -5.65
C TYR A 301 -20.23 7.02 -6.66
N TRP A 302 -19.28 6.27 -7.23
CA TRP A 302 -19.59 5.04 -7.94
C TRP A 302 -19.72 3.88 -6.95
N PRO A 303 -20.63 2.92 -7.15
CA PRO A 303 -21.64 2.83 -8.22
C PRO A 303 -22.96 3.55 -7.99
N LEU A 304 -23.14 4.41 -6.97
CA LEU A 304 -24.41 5.15 -6.79
C LEU A 304 -24.76 5.91 -8.09
N PHE A 305 -23.83 6.72 -8.60
CA PHE A 305 -23.91 7.29 -9.94
C PHE A 305 -23.33 6.30 -10.95
N ASN A 306 -24.18 5.63 -11.73
CA ASN A 306 -23.76 4.51 -12.57
C ASN A 306 -23.63 4.92 -14.05
N PRO A 307 -22.46 4.71 -14.68
CA PRO A 307 -22.27 4.94 -16.12
C PRO A 307 -22.89 3.87 -17.01
N HIS A 308 -23.42 2.79 -16.43
CA HIS A 308 -24.00 1.69 -17.19
C HIS A 308 -25.52 1.81 -17.33
N PRO A 309 -26.07 1.40 -18.48
CA PRO A 309 -27.51 1.28 -18.66
C PRO A 309 -28.05 0.11 -17.85
N LEU A 310 -29.36 0.15 -17.58
CA LEU A 310 -30.06 -0.86 -16.79
C LEU A 310 -29.73 -2.32 -17.19
N HIS A 311 -29.76 -2.63 -18.48
CA HIS A 311 -29.50 -3.98 -18.99
C HIS A 311 -28.01 -4.40 -18.91
N SER A 312 -27.09 -3.48 -18.66
CA SER A 312 -25.63 -3.75 -18.59
C SER A 312 -25.04 -3.63 -17.18
N ILE A 313 -25.87 -3.47 -16.14
CA ILE A 313 -25.41 -3.40 -14.74
C ILE A 313 -24.62 -4.66 -14.37
N PRO A 314 -23.33 -4.56 -13.97
CA PRO A 314 -22.54 -5.70 -13.53
C PRO A 314 -22.86 -6.06 -12.07
N PHE A 315 -23.84 -6.94 -11.85
CA PHE A 315 -24.17 -7.41 -10.50
C PHE A 315 -23.00 -8.20 -9.92
N SER A 316 -22.40 -7.63 -8.87
CA SER A 316 -21.26 -8.14 -8.12
C SER A 316 -21.29 -7.61 -6.69
N ASP A 317 -20.33 -8.03 -5.86
CA ASP A 317 -20.20 -7.61 -4.45
C ASP A 317 -20.10 -6.07 -4.32
N ARG A 318 -19.58 -5.40 -5.36
CA ARG A 318 -19.42 -3.94 -5.39
C ARG A 318 -20.74 -3.19 -5.63
N TYR A 319 -21.77 -3.85 -6.14
CA TYR A 319 -23.07 -3.26 -6.47
C TYR A 319 -24.16 -3.73 -5.50
N TRP A 320 -24.21 -5.03 -5.23
CA TRP A 320 -25.39 -5.75 -4.74
C TRP A 320 -26.16 -5.10 -3.59
N CYS A 321 -25.44 -4.68 -2.54
CA CYS A 321 -26.05 -4.08 -1.33
C CYS A 321 -25.94 -2.55 -1.26
N GLN A 322 -25.54 -1.91 -2.36
CA GLN A 322 -25.44 -0.46 -2.44
C GLN A 322 -26.72 0.16 -3.05
N PRO A 323 -27.08 1.39 -2.65
CA PRO A 323 -28.15 2.14 -3.29
C PRO A 323 -27.82 2.50 -4.74
N VAL A 324 -28.82 2.49 -5.60
CA VAL A 324 -28.71 3.01 -6.98
C VAL A 324 -29.20 4.47 -7.01
N MET A 325 -28.40 5.39 -7.54
CA MET A 325 -28.79 6.81 -7.67
C MET A 325 -29.26 7.12 -9.08
N THR A 326 -28.41 6.79 -10.06
CA THR A 326 -28.67 7.06 -11.47
C THR A 326 -28.20 5.91 -12.34
N LEU A 327 -28.82 5.77 -13.51
CA LEU A 327 -28.42 4.84 -14.57
C LEU A 327 -28.35 5.61 -15.90
N HIS A 328 -27.23 5.54 -16.59
CA HIS A 328 -27.00 6.28 -17.83
C HIS A 328 -27.18 5.40 -19.07
N LYS A 329 -27.73 5.97 -20.15
CA LYS A 329 -28.06 5.29 -21.42
C LYS A 329 -29.16 4.23 -21.29
N THR A 330 -30.05 4.38 -20.32
CA THR A 330 -31.19 3.47 -20.16
C THR A 330 -32.10 3.59 -21.38
N ARG A 331 -32.63 2.46 -21.87
CA ARG A 331 -33.50 2.48 -23.05
C ARG A 331 -34.77 3.28 -22.74
N PRO A 332 -35.33 4.04 -23.68
CA PRO A 332 -36.56 4.80 -23.46
C PRO A 332 -37.70 3.97 -22.87
N GLU A 333 -37.90 2.75 -23.38
CA GLU A 333 -38.88 1.79 -22.87
C GLU A 333 -38.62 1.36 -21.42
N ASP A 334 -37.37 1.03 -21.10
CA ASP A 334 -36.95 0.62 -19.76
C ASP A 334 -37.09 1.78 -18.76
N MET A 335 -36.83 3.01 -19.21
CA MET A 335 -36.92 4.20 -18.37
C MET A 335 -38.36 4.43 -17.86
N VAL A 336 -39.36 4.30 -18.72
CA VAL A 336 -40.77 4.39 -18.31
C VAL A 336 -41.18 3.19 -17.45
N ASN A 337 -40.75 1.98 -17.81
CA ASN A 337 -41.15 0.76 -17.11
C ASN A 337 -40.55 0.65 -15.71
N VAL A 338 -39.27 0.99 -15.54
CA VAL A 338 -38.62 1.05 -14.21
C VAL A 338 -39.25 2.13 -13.36
N TRP A 339 -39.61 3.28 -13.96
CA TRP A 339 -40.26 4.36 -13.22
C TRP A 339 -41.60 3.95 -12.64
N ARG A 340 -42.41 3.21 -13.38
CA ARG A 340 -43.67 2.67 -12.84
C ARG A 340 -43.38 1.60 -11.78
N TRP A 341 -42.47 0.67 -12.07
CA TRP A 341 -42.11 -0.41 -11.16
C TRP A 341 -41.59 0.08 -9.80
N GLU A 342 -40.76 1.13 -9.76
CA GLU A 342 -40.13 1.58 -8.52
C GLU A 342 -41.14 2.08 -7.48
N PHE A 343 -42.32 2.58 -7.86
CA PHE A 343 -43.35 3.02 -6.90
C PHE A 343 -43.79 1.89 -5.98
N ALA A 344 -43.87 0.66 -6.48
CA ALA A 344 -44.24 -0.49 -5.66
C ALA A 344 -43.08 -0.97 -4.75
N GLN A 345 -41.84 -0.61 -5.08
CA GLN A 345 -40.64 -1.11 -4.38
C GLN A 345 -40.16 -0.25 -3.22
N ARG A 346 -40.59 1.01 -3.15
CA ARG A 346 -40.15 1.97 -2.12
C ARG A 346 -40.50 1.49 -0.71
N GLN A 347 -39.57 1.71 0.22
CA GLN A 347 -39.73 1.33 1.63
C GLN A 347 -39.42 2.53 2.52
N LEU A 348 -40.09 2.66 3.67
CA LEU A 348 -39.92 3.85 4.51
C LEU A 348 -38.47 4.01 4.99
N GLY A 349 -37.88 2.98 5.60
CA GLY A 349 -36.56 3.04 6.24
C GLY A 349 -35.38 2.50 5.40
N ARG A 350 -35.61 2.06 4.16
CA ARG A 350 -34.58 1.41 3.32
C ARG A 350 -34.62 1.99 1.89
N PRO A 351 -33.51 2.53 1.37
CA PRO A 351 -33.43 2.97 -0.03
C PRO A 351 -33.49 1.76 -0.97
N LEU A 352 -33.77 2.02 -2.24
CA LEU A 352 -33.74 0.99 -3.27
C LEU A 352 -32.29 0.57 -3.57
N LEU A 353 -31.99 -0.73 -3.49
CA LEU A 353 -30.63 -1.26 -3.73
C LEU A 353 -30.51 -1.89 -5.13
N TYR A 354 -29.28 -2.11 -5.60
CA TYR A 354 -29.06 -2.90 -6.81
C TYR A 354 -29.66 -4.32 -6.73
N SER A 355 -29.63 -4.96 -5.56
CA SER A 355 -30.32 -6.24 -5.31
C SER A 355 -31.83 -6.19 -5.53
N ASP A 356 -32.46 -5.01 -5.43
CA ASP A 356 -33.87 -4.82 -5.78
C ASP A 356 -34.03 -4.56 -7.28
N VAL A 357 -33.17 -3.74 -7.89
CA VAL A 357 -33.16 -3.49 -9.35
C VAL A 357 -32.97 -4.78 -10.15
N TRP A 358 -32.21 -5.73 -9.62
CA TRP A 358 -32.07 -7.07 -10.20
C TRP A 358 -33.43 -7.74 -10.48
N LYS A 359 -34.44 -7.52 -9.62
CA LYS A 359 -35.78 -8.10 -9.74
C LYS A 359 -36.62 -7.52 -10.90
N PHE A 360 -36.13 -6.49 -11.59
CA PHE A 360 -36.85 -5.92 -12.73
C PHE A 360 -36.65 -6.76 -14.00
N HIS A 361 -35.42 -7.17 -14.30
CA HIS A 361 -35.09 -7.96 -15.49
C HIS A 361 -34.71 -9.41 -15.22
N HIS A 362 -34.47 -9.77 -13.95
CA HIS A 362 -34.03 -11.11 -13.55
C HIS A 362 -32.84 -11.67 -14.36
N PRO A 363 -31.72 -10.91 -14.49
CA PRO A 363 -30.57 -11.41 -15.22
C PRO A 363 -29.99 -12.63 -14.52
N GLY A 364 -29.73 -13.68 -15.31
CA GLY A 364 -29.28 -14.98 -14.84
C GLY A 364 -30.38 -16.04 -14.69
N ASP A 365 -31.66 -15.73 -14.95
CA ASP A 365 -32.75 -16.73 -14.91
C ASP A 365 -32.80 -17.61 -16.17
N ARG A 366 -32.23 -17.14 -17.29
CA ARG A 366 -32.02 -17.95 -18.49
C ARG A 366 -30.58 -18.45 -18.54
N GLU A 367 -30.37 -19.68 -19.01
CA GLU A 367 -29.02 -20.24 -19.15
C GLU A 367 -28.27 -19.73 -20.38
N ILE A 368 -28.95 -19.55 -21.51
CA ILE A 368 -28.33 -19.26 -22.82
C ILE A 368 -29.19 -18.26 -23.61
N ALA A 369 -28.55 -17.38 -24.38
CA ALA A 369 -29.18 -16.52 -25.36
C ALA A 369 -28.34 -16.43 -26.65
N GLU A 370 -29.02 -16.67 -27.78
CA GLU A 370 -28.46 -16.49 -29.13
C GLU A 370 -28.53 -15.02 -29.56
N ASN A 371 -27.60 -14.58 -30.41
CA ASN A 371 -27.48 -13.19 -30.88
C ASN A 371 -27.53 -12.21 -29.71
N TRP A 372 -26.70 -12.47 -28.70
CA TRP A 372 -26.73 -11.75 -27.44
C TRP A 372 -25.33 -11.51 -26.90
N ASP A 373 -25.11 -10.31 -26.37
CA ASP A 373 -23.84 -9.92 -25.75
C ASP A 373 -24.04 -9.52 -24.29
N ASN A 374 -23.51 -10.34 -23.38
CA ASN A 374 -23.38 -10.08 -21.95
C ASN A 374 -21.91 -9.92 -21.50
N GLY A 375 -20.96 -9.92 -22.43
CA GLY A 375 -19.51 -9.95 -22.20
C GLY A 375 -18.84 -8.58 -22.13
N LYS A 376 -19.60 -7.51 -21.91
CA LYS A 376 -19.07 -6.14 -21.80
C LYS A 376 -18.70 -5.81 -20.35
N TRP A 377 -17.50 -5.27 -20.14
CA TRP A 377 -16.92 -4.85 -18.84
C TRP A 377 -16.77 -5.97 -17.80
N ASP A 378 -15.87 -5.81 -16.82
CA ASP A 378 -15.67 -6.78 -15.73
C ASP A 378 -15.56 -8.24 -16.23
N PHE A 379 -14.76 -8.41 -17.28
CA PHE A 379 -14.55 -9.68 -17.97
C PHE A 379 -13.06 -9.98 -18.10
N TRP A 380 -12.75 -11.25 -18.32
CA TRP A 380 -11.46 -11.70 -18.81
C TRP A 380 -11.64 -12.62 -20.01
N VAL A 381 -10.62 -12.68 -20.86
CA VAL A 381 -10.59 -13.60 -22.00
C VAL A 381 -9.90 -14.89 -21.54
N ALA A 382 -10.46 -16.04 -21.90
CA ALA A 382 -9.83 -17.31 -21.61
C ALA A 382 -8.44 -17.39 -22.26
N PRO A 383 -7.43 -17.96 -21.57
CA PRO A 383 -6.07 -18.04 -22.07
C PRO A 383 -5.99 -18.94 -23.33
N PRO A 384 -5.14 -18.62 -24.33
CA PRO A 384 -5.05 -19.40 -25.57
C PRO A 384 -4.74 -20.89 -25.34
N GLU A 385 -4.04 -21.23 -24.27
CA GLU A 385 -3.67 -22.60 -23.88
C GLU A 385 -4.88 -23.47 -23.54
N ALA A 386 -6.02 -22.86 -23.18
CA ALA A 386 -7.27 -23.57 -22.88
C ALA A 386 -7.92 -24.19 -24.13
N LYS A 387 -7.46 -23.82 -25.34
CA LYS A 387 -7.93 -24.35 -26.64
C LYS A 387 -9.46 -24.40 -26.75
N ILE A 388 -10.11 -23.30 -26.40
CA ILE A 388 -11.56 -23.16 -26.46
C ILE A 388 -11.97 -22.77 -27.88
N ASP A 389 -12.62 -23.69 -28.60
CA ASP A 389 -12.96 -23.56 -30.02
C ASP A 389 -14.47 -23.49 -30.30
N SER A 390 -15.30 -23.58 -29.26
CA SER A 390 -16.76 -23.66 -29.35
C SER A 390 -17.45 -23.01 -28.15
N PHE A 391 -18.75 -22.70 -28.31
CA PHE A 391 -19.58 -22.18 -27.23
C PHE A 391 -19.66 -23.18 -26.06
N GLU A 392 -19.79 -24.47 -26.37
CA GLU A 392 -19.88 -25.56 -25.39
C GLU A 392 -18.56 -25.72 -24.62
N ALA A 393 -17.42 -25.59 -25.29
CA ALA A 393 -16.12 -25.55 -24.62
C ALA A 393 -15.99 -24.32 -23.72
N CYS A 394 -16.48 -23.15 -24.15
CA CYS A 394 -16.49 -21.93 -23.36
C CYS A 394 -17.37 -22.07 -22.10
N GLN A 395 -18.54 -22.67 -22.24
CA GLN A 395 -19.43 -23.00 -21.12
C GLN A 395 -18.75 -23.94 -20.12
N LYS A 396 -18.13 -25.02 -20.62
CA LYS A 396 -17.42 -25.99 -19.77
C LYS A 396 -16.30 -25.31 -18.99
N HIS A 397 -15.51 -24.47 -19.65
CA HIS A 397 -14.42 -23.75 -19.00
C HIS A 397 -14.93 -22.75 -17.94
N CYS A 398 -16.03 -22.05 -18.19
CA CYS A 398 -16.67 -21.20 -17.18
C CYS A 398 -17.14 -22.03 -15.97
N LYS A 399 -17.71 -23.23 -16.18
CA LYS A 399 -18.11 -24.13 -15.08
C LYS A 399 -16.92 -24.58 -14.23
N GLU A 400 -15.78 -24.85 -14.85
CA GLU A 400 -14.53 -25.25 -14.17
C GLU A 400 -13.83 -24.10 -13.43
N SER A 401 -14.00 -22.86 -13.89
CA SER A 401 -13.48 -21.68 -13.22
C SER A 401 -14.37 -21.30 -12.03
N SER A 402 -13.80 -21.21 -10.82
CA SER A 402 -14.57 -20.90 -9.60
C SER A 402 -15.24 -19.52 -9.62
N ASP A 403 -14.62 -18.57 -10.32
CA ASP A 403 -14.98 -17.15 -10.23
C ASP A 403 -15.85 -16.69 -11.41
N CYS A 404 -16.20 -17.60 -12.32
CA CYS A 404 -17.04 -17.29 -13.49
C CYS A 404 -18.53 -17.41 -13.14
N LEU A 405 -19.30 -16.35 -13.40
CA LEU A 405 -20.77 -16.33 -13.23
C LEU A 405 -21.51 -16.34 -14.58
N GLN A 406 -20.92 -15.75 -15.62
CA GLN A 406 -21.47 -15.72 -16.97
C GLN A 406 -20.35 -15.76 -18.01
N TYR A 407 -20.69 -16.10 -19.25
CA TYR A 407 -19.76 -16.21 -20.36
C TYR A 407 -20.38 -15.75 -21.68
N ASN A 408 -19.56 -15.27 -22.61
CA ASN A 408 -19.92 -14.85 -23.95
C ASN A 408 -18.95 -15.49 -24.96
N TRP A 409 -19.50 -16.15 -25.97
CA TRP A 409 -18.76 -16.69 -27.09
C TRP A 409 -18.85 -15.72 -28.26
N ARG A 410 -17.69 -15.27 -28.71
CA ARG A 410 -17.50 -14.49 -29.93
C ARG A 410 -17.03 -15.42 -31.02
N GLY A 411 -17.99 -15.95 -31.77
CA GLY A 411 -17.79 -17.03 -32.73
C GLY A 411 -17.27 -16.57 -34.09
N ARG A 412 -17.43 -17.46 -35.08
CA ARG A 412 -17.03 -17.28 -36.48
C ARG A 412 -15.54 -16.96 -36.62
N ASP A 413 -15.14 -15.75 -36.99
CA ASP A 413 -13.74 -15.40 -37.28
C ASP A 413 -12.97 -14.90 -36.05
N GLU A 414 -13.65 -14.60 -34.94
CA GLU A 414 -12.98 -14.15 -33.69
C GLU A 414 -12.58 -15.31 -32.78
N GLN A 415 -13.43 -16.34 -32.67
CA GLN A 415 -13.24 -17.55 -31.84
C GLN A 415 -12.73 -17.26 -30.42
N LYS A 416 -13.36 -16.30 -29.71
CA LYS A 416 -12.96 -15.92 -28.34
C LYS A 416 -14.02 -16.27 -27.31
N CYS A 417 -13.56 -16.83 -26.20
CA CYS A 417 -14.37 -17.06 -25.00
C CYS A 417 -14.11 -15.95 -23.98
N VAL A 418 -15.14 -15.15 -23.70
CA VAL A 418 -15.15 -14.06 -22.72
C VAL A 418 -15.89 -14.52 -21.48
N LEU A 419 -15.28 -14.39 -20.30
CA LEU A 419 -15.78 -14.87 -19.02
C LEU A 419 -15.92 -13.66 -18.08
N SER A 420 -16.86 -13.67 -17.13
CA SER A 420 -17.11 -12.50 -16.28
C SER A 420 -17.33 -12.86 -14.81
N TRP A 421 -16.80 -11.97 -13.94
CA TRP A 421 -16.84 -12.10 -12.47
C TRP A 421 -18.19 -11.65 -11.91
N SER A 422 -18.93 -10.86 -12.68
CA SER A 422 -20.28 -10.38 -12.42
C SER A 422 -21.26 -10.99 -13.42
N PHE A 423 -22.55 -10.83 -13.16
CA PHE A 423 -23.60 -11.21 -14.10
C PHE A 423 -24.46 -10.00 -14.46
N ARG A 424 -24.98 -9.99 -15.69
CA ARG A 424 -25.83 -8.90 -16.22
C ARG A 424 -26.78 -9.42 -17.28
N LEU A 425 -27.78 -8.62 -17.65
CA LEU A 425 -28.72 -9.01 -18.69
C LEU A 425 -28.06 -9.01 -20.07
N GLY A 426 -27.23 -8.01 -20.37
CA GLY A 426 -26.65 -7.79 -21.69
C GLY A 426 -27.66 -7.20 -22.67
N GLU A 427 -27.36 -7.26 -23.95
CA GLU A 427 -28.24 -6.75 -25.01
C GLU A 427 -28.29 -7.67 -26.23
N PRO A 428 -29.39 -7.63 -27.02
CA PRO A 428 -29.42 -8.25 -28.33
C PRO A 428 -28.29 -7.70 -29.20
N ARG A 429 -27.54 -8.60 -29.84
CA ARG A 429 -26.39 -8.27 -30.69
C ARG A 429 -26.37 -9.18 -31.91
N GLN A 430 -26.56 -8.60 -33.09
CA GLN A 430 -26.51 -9.35 -34.34
C GLN A 430 -25.06 -9.62 -34.77
N ALA A 431 -24.89 -10.49 -35.76
CA ALA A 431 -23.60 -10.73 -36.39
C ALA A 431 -23.03 -9.41 -36.96
N GLU A 432 -21.80 -9.08 -36.60
CA GLU A 432 -21.16 -7.82 -37.00
C GLU A 432 -19.86 -8.09 -37.76
N LYS A 433 -19.54 -7.22 -38.72
CA LYS A 433 -18.25 -7.24 -39.42
C LYS A 433 -17.16 -6.79 -38.45
N ILE A 434 -16.05 -7.53 -38.37
CA ILE A 434 -14.90 -7.16 -37.54
C ILE A 434 -14.20 -5.97 -38.20
N ILE A 435 -14.33 -4.79 -37.59
CA ILE A 435 -13.65 -3.58 -38.02
C ILE A 435 -12.27 -3.56 -37.35
N GLU A 436 -11.25 -3.94 -38.11
CA GLU A 436 -9.86 -3.84 -37.65
C GLU A 436 -9.40 -2.36 -37.67
N PRO A 437 -8.71 -1.89 -36.63
CA PRO A 437 -8.30 -0.49 -36.53
C PRO A 437 -7.40 -0.07 -37.70
N GLU A 438 -7.53 1.20 -38.13
CA GLU A 438 -6.68 1.78 -39.17
C GLU A 438 -5.23 1.82 -38.70
N VAL A 439 -4.34 1.15 -39.44
CA VAL A 439 -2.89 1.25 -39.19
C VAL A 439 -2.41 2.53 -39.86
N LYS A 440 -1.81 3.44 -39.10
CA LYS A 440 -1.23 4.68 -39.62
C LYS A 440 0.30 4.56 -39.69
N ASP A 441 0.91 5.13 -40.72
CA ASP A 441 2.37 5.25 -40.81
C ASP A 441 2.91 6.31 -39.84
N ASP A 442 4.24 6.41 -39.72
CA ASP A 442 4.93 7.40 -38.86
C ASP A 442 4.59 8.87 -39.20
N LYS A 443 3.94 9.11 -40.35
CA LYS A 443 3.50 10.43 -40.82
C LYS A 443 1.99 10.65 -40.62
N GLY A 444 1.29 9.69 -40.02
CA GLY A 444 -0.14 9.74 -39.74
C GLY A 444 -1.04 9.38 -40.93
N ASN A 445 -0.49 8.89 -42.05
CA ASN A 445 -1.28 8.44 -43.20
C ASN A 445 -1.83 7.04 -42.94
N VAL A 446 -3.10 6.81 -43.26
CA VAL A 446 -3.72 5.48 -43.17
C VAL A 446 -3.07 4.55 -44.20
N ILE A 447 -2.46 3.47 -43.74
CA ILE A 447 -1.92 2.41 -44.58
C ILE A 447 -3.12 1.63 -45.13
N PRO A 448 -3.35 1.61 -46.46
CA PRO A 448 -4.44 0.85 -47.02
C PRO A 448 -4.23 -0.64 -46.71
N PRO A 449 -5.29 -1.36 -46.28
CA PRO A 449 -5.18 -2.78 -46.01
C PRO A 449 -4.76 -3.55 -47.27
N PRO A 450 -4.05 -4.69 -47.11
CA PRO A 450 -3.63 -5.49 -48.25
C PRO A 450 -4.84 -6.01 -49.05
N PRO A 451 -4.71 -6.17 -50.38
CA PRO A 451 -5.82 -6.48 -51.29
C PRO A 451 -6.45 -7.87 -51.11
N ASP A 452 -5.92 -8.71 -50.21
CA ASP A 452 -6.39 -10.06 -49.88
C ASP A 452 -7.20 -10.14 -48.57
N ARG A 453 -7.48 -9.01 -47.90
CA ARG A 453 -8.21 -9.00 -46.62
C ARG A 453 -9.65 -9.50 -46.82
N LYS A 454 -9.92 -10.72 -46.33
CA LYS A 454 -11.28 -11.28 -46.28
C LYS A 454 -12.14 -10.50 -45.29
N ASP A 455 -13.41 -10.30 -45.64
CA ASP A 455 -14.42 -9.76 -44.73
C ASP A 455 -14.61 -10.71 -43.54
N ARG A 456 -14.07 -10.34 -42.39
CA ARG A 456 -14.21 -11.09 -41.13
C ARG A 456 -15.45 -10.66 -40.39
N TRP A 457 -16.12 -11.59 -39.73
CA TRP A 457 -17.36 -11.40 -39.01
C TRP A 457 -17.33 -12.12 -37.65
N VAL A 458 -18.14 -11.62 -36.72
CA VAL A 458 -18.30 -12.20 -35.38
C VAL A 458 -19.77 -12.42 -35.08
N ASP A 459 -20.08 -13.60 -34.53
CA ASP A 459 -21.39 -13.96 -33.99
C ASP A 459 -21.33 -13.96 -32.46
N PHE A 460 -22.40 -13.54 -31.79
CA PHE A 460 -22.45 -13.41 -30.33
C PHE A 460 -23.44 -14.41 -29.71
N LYS A 461 -22.96 -15.20 -28.75
CA LYS A 461 -23.80 -16.11 -27.96
C LYS A 461 -23.43 -16.02 -26.49
N SER A 462 -24.42 -15.75 -25.64
CA SER A 462 -24.22 -15.54 -24.21
C SER A 462 -24.78 -16.68 -23.37
N GLY A 463 -24.14 -16.94 -22.23
CA GLY A 463 -24.64 -17.87 -21.23
C GLY A 463 -24.42 -17.39 -19.80
N TRP A 464 -25.21 -17.95 -18.89
CA TRP A 464 -25.23 -17.66 -17.45
C TRP A 464 -25.21 -18.98 -16.68
N LEU A 465 -24.43 -19.05 -15.61
CA LEU A 465 -24.45 -20.17 -14.69
C LEU A 465 -25.54 -19.94 -13.62
N THR A 466 -26.80 -20.15 -14.02
CA THR A 466 -28.03 -19.98 -13.22
C THR A 466 -27.87 -20.46 -11.76
N ASP A 467 -27.48 -21.73 -11.56
CA ASP A 467 -27.31 -22.33 -10.23
C ASP A 467 -26.27 -21.59 -9.38
N ARG A 468 -25.16 -21.17 -10.00
CA ARG A 468 -24.08 -20.47 -9.31
C ARG A 468 -24.48 -19.04 -8.98
N ILE A 469 -25.21 -18.36 -9.87
CA ILE A 469 -25.76 -17.03 -9.63
C ILE A 469 -26.78 -17.09 -8.48
N GLU A 470 -27.65 -18.10 -8.46
CA GLU A 470 -28.61 -18.29 -7.38
C GLU A 470 -27.92 -18.54 -6.04
N GLN A 471 -26.94 -19.43 -6.00
CA GLN A 471 -26.11 -19.65 -4.81
C GLN A 471 -25.36 -18.38 -4.38
N TRP A 472 -24.83 -17.61 -5.34
CA TRP A 472 -24.11 -16.36 -5.09
C TRP A 472 -25.02 -15.31 -4.43
N LYS A 473 -26.29 -15.19 -4.88
CA LYS A 473 -27.29 -14.28 -4.31
C LYS A 473 -27.72 -14.71 -2.91
N GLN A 474 -28.00 -16.01 -2.71
CA GLN A 474 -28.42 -16.54 -1.40
C GLN A 474 -27.37 -16.31 -0.30
N ASN A 475 -26.09 -16.36 -0.67
CA ASN A 475 -24.98 -16.09 0.24
C ASN A 475 -24.79 -14.59 0.59
N ARG A 476 -25.54 -13.67 -0.03
CA ARG A 476 -25.36 -12.22 0.10
C ARG A 476 -26.66 -11.53 0.45
N ASN A 477 -27.01 -11.60 1.73
CA ASN A 477 -28.17 -10.89 2.26
C ASN A 477 -27.82 -9.42 2.56
N CYS A 478 -28.54 -8.48 1.96
CA CYS A 478 -28.34 -7.05 2.16
C CYS A 478 -29.12 -6.53 3.38
N SER A 479 -28.83 -7.09 4.57
CA SER A 479 -29.47 -6.69 5.83
C SER A 479 -29.06 -5.28 6.27
N GLU A 480 -27.84 -4.85 5.92
CA GLU A 480 -27.36 -3.48 6.13
C GLU A 480 -27.12 -2.78 4.79
N VAL A 481 -27.53 -1.51 4.71
CA VAL A 481 -27.37 -0.68 3.52
C VAL A 481 -25.94 -0.14 3.44
N GLN A 482 -25.29 -0.39 2.31
CA GLN A 482 -23.92 0.05 2.05
C GLN A 482 -23.93 1.38 1.28
N TRP A 483 -24.18 2.51 1.98
CA TRP A 483 -24.29 3.83 1.33
C TRP A 483 -22.98 4.35 0.75
N LEU A 484 -21.92 4.34 1.56
CA LEU A 484 -20.62 4.88 1.18
C LEU A 484 -19.55 3.92 1.64
N HIS A 485 -18.75 3.40 0.72
CA HIS A 485 -17.56 2.65 1.12
C HIS A 485 -16.65 3.60 1.90
N ILE A 486 -16.15 3.20 3.07
CA ILE A 486 -15.24 4.01 3.90
C ILE A 486 -14.01 4.48 3.09
N LEU A 487 -13.62 3.71 2.06
CA LEU A 487 -12.61 4.08 1.08
C LEU A 487 -13.12 5.13 0.06
N ALA A 488 -14.35 5.04 -0.44
CA ALA A 488 -14.92 5.96 -1.45
C ALA A 488 -15.09 7.41 -0.95
N THR A 489 -15.27 7.63 0.35
CA THR A 489 -15.30 8.99 0.94
C THR A 489 -13.91 9.66 1.02
N PHE A 490 -12.83 8.93 0.75
CA PHE A 490 -11.45 9.43 0.88
C PHE A 490 -10.54 9.11 -0.32
N LEU A 491 -11.05 8.49 -1.38
CA LEU A 491 -10.22 8.00 -2.50
C LEU A 491 -10.87 8.32 -3.85
N THR A 492 -10.41 9.38 -4.50
CA THR A 492 -10.53 9.52 -5.96
C THR A 492 -9.50 8.65 -6.70
N SER A 493 -8.52 8.03 -6.02
CA SER A 493 -7.44 7.27 -6.68
C SER A 493 -7.66 5.75 -6.81
N ASP A 494 -8.50 5.10 -6.00
CA ASP A 494 -8.62 3.62 -6.02
C ASP A 494 -9.74 3.07 -6.91
N ILE A 495 -10.68 3.91 -7.37
CA ILE A 495 -11.59 3.54 -8.49
C ILE A 495 -10.81 3.50 -9.82
N ALA A 496 -9.61 4.11 -9.86
CA ALA A 496 -8.72 4.09 -11.02
C ALA A 496 -8.29 2.67 -11.43
N ALA A 497 -8.25 1.70 -10.52
CA ALA A 497 -7.82 0.34 -10.87
C ALA A 497 -8.90 -0.50 -11.58
N MET A 498 -10.18 -0.09 -11.56
CA MET A 498 -11.27 -0.90 -12.13
C MET A 498 -11.88 -0.34 -13.41
N VAL A 499 -11.79 0.98 -13.66
CA VAL A 499 -12.35 1.61 -14.88
C VAL A 499 -11.31 1.80 -15.99
N THR A 500 -10.01 1.72 -15.69
CA THR A 500 -8.93 1.95 -16.67
C THR A 500 -8.50 0.70 -17.46
N SER A 501 -9.06 -0.49 -17.20
CA SER A 501 -8.60 -1.74 -17.83
C SER A 501 -9.10 -1.99 -19.26
N VAL A 502 -9.64 -0.99 -19.98
CA VAL A 502 -10.29 -1.27 -21.28
C VAL A 502 -9.63 -0.62 -22.50
N ASN A 503 -8.84 0.45 -22.42
CA ASN A 503 -8.39 1.15 -23.65
C ASN A 503 -6.89 1.42 -23.83
N GLN A 504 -5.97 0.88 -23.02
CA GLN A 504 -4.52 1.09 -23.21
C GLN A 504 -3.65 -0.15 -22.98
N ALA A 505 -4.16 -1.35 -23.29
CA ALA A 505 -3.46 -2.59 -22.99
C ALA A 505 -2.26 -2.94 -23.90
N ASP A 506 -2.06 -2.29 -25.06
CA ASP A 506 -1.13 -2.86 -26.05
C ASP A 506 0.21 -2.14 -26.30
N GLU A 507 0.47 -0.91 -25.78
CA GLU A 507 1.75 -0.24 -26.07
C GLU A 507 2.58 0.27 -24.88
N ALA A 508 2.06 0.25 -23.64
CA ALA A 508 2.80 0.74 -22.47
C ALA A 508 3.41 -0.36 -21.58
N ALA A 509 3.43 -1.61 -22.04
CA ALA A 509 3.75 -2.79 -21.22
C ALA A 509 5.23 -2.96 -20.79
N GLN A 510 6.12 -1.96 -20.97
CA GLN A 510 7.54 -2.13 -20.60
C GLN A 510 8.22 -1.00 -19.78
N GLY A 511 7.51 0.01 -19.28
CA GLY A 511 8.16 1.19 -18.67
C GLY A 511 8.04 1.41 -17.14
N ALA A 512 6.82 1.53 -16.60
CA ALA A 512 6.61 2.52 -15.53
C ALA A 512 6.22 2.03 -14.11
N HIS A 513 6.01 0.75 -13.84
CA HIS A 513 5.62 0.32 -12.48
C HIS A 513 6.81 0.28 -11.50
N SER A 514 7.05 1.32 -10.69
CA SER A 514 7.58 1.22 -9.30
C SER A 514 7.80 2.55 -8.55
N LYS A 515 7.35 3.70 -9.07
CA LYS A 515 7.62 5.00 -8.43
C LYS A 515 6.52 5.50 -7.47
N ASP A 516 5.35 4.84 -7.41
CA ASP A 516 4.10 5.53 -7.07
C ASP A 516 3.52 5.40 -5.65
N GLU A 517 3.84 4.43 -4.80
CA GLU A 517 3.01 4.22 -3.59
C GLU A 517 3.09 5.34 -2.53
N ALA A 518 4.26 5.95 -2.35
CA ALA A 518 4.44 7.02 -1.36
C ALA A 518 4.05 8.40 -1.91
N ILE A 519 4.43 8.70 -3.15
CA ILE A 519 4.06 9.96 -3.84
C ILE A 519 2.54 10.00 -4.05
N ALA A 520 1.88 8.87 -4.31
CA ALA A 520 0.42 8.80 -4.40
C ALA A 520 -0.31 9.21 -3.10
N ILE A 521 0.32 9.09 -1.92
CA ILE A 521 -0.30 9.46 -0.64
C ILE A 521 -0.01 10.93 -0.28
N VAL A 522 1.22 11.40 -0.50
CA VAL A 522 1.66 12.71 0.01
C VAL A 522 1.96 13.77 -1.05
N GLY A 523 1.77 13.45 -2.34
CA GLY A 523 2.01 14.35 -3.49
C GLY A 523 3.49 14.64 -3.74
N GLU A 524 3.81 15.55 -4.66
CA GLU A 524 5.19 16.03 -4.87
C GLU A 524 5.57 17.17 -3.92
N GLU A 525 4.60 17.96 -3.44
CA GLU A 525 4.82 19.11 -2.57
C GLU A 525 4.71 18.77 -1.06
N ARG A 526 5.35 19.60 -0.24
CA ARG A 526 5.35 19.44 1.22
C ARG A 526 4.02 19.87 1.81
N HIS A 527 3.41 19.02 2.62
CA HIS A 527 2.18 19.30 3.34
C HIS A 527 2.45 19.59 4.82
N ALA A 528 1.64 20.48 5.43
CA ALA A 528 1.70 20.72 6.86
C ALA A 528 1.09 19.52 7.61
N ILE A 529 1.89 18.90 8.49
CA ILE A 529 1.46 17.77 9.32
C ILE A 529 1.15 18.28 10.73
N ASP A 530 0.02 17.88 11.31
CA ASP A 530 -0.21 18.07 12.74
C ASP A 530 0.82 17.25 13.55
N PRO A 531 1.67 17.90 14.38
CA PRO A 531 2.66 17.20 15.19
C PRO A 531 2.05 16.18 16.16
N ILE A 532 0.81 16.38 16.62
CA ILE A 532 0.11 15.44 17.51
C ILE A 532 -0.21 14.14 16.77
N VAL A 533 -0.67 14.24 15.52
CA VAL A 533 -1.00 13.09 14.67
C VAL A 533 0.27 12.36 14.26
N ALA A 534 1.32 13.09 13.86
CA ALA A 534 2.62 12.49 13.53
C ALA A 534 3.21 11.73 14.73
N ALA A 535 3.16 12.31 15.94
CA ALA A 535 3.63 11.65 17.16
C ALA A 535 2.80 10.40 17.50
N ARG A 536 1.48 10.46 17.31
CA ARG A 536 0.58 9.32 17.51
C ARG A 536 0.89 8.18 16.53
N ALA A 537 1.09 8.51 15.26
CA ALA A 537 1.47 7.56 14.22
C ALA A 537 2.80 6.87 14.55
N VAL A 538 3.84 7.65 14.88
CA VAL A 538 5.16 7.12 15.29
C VAL A 538 5.03 6.22 16.52
N ARG A 539 4.23 6.60 17.52
CA ARG A 539 4.02 5.78 18.71
C ARG A 539 3.35 4.44 18.39
N LYS A 540 2.35 4.42 17.50
CA LYS A 540 1.71 3.17 17.05
C LYS A 540 2.69 2.30 16.26
N ILE A 541 3.48 2.89 15.36
CA ILE A 541 4.53 2.19 14.61
C ILE A 541 5.56 1.59 15.57
N ASP A 542 6.04 2.37 16.55
CA ASP A 542 6.98 1.90 17.57
C ASP A 542 6.38 0.74 18.38
N MET A 543 5.14 0.86 18.85
CA MET A 543 4.45 -0.18 19.64
C MET A 543 4.22 -1.48 18.87
N PHE A 544 4.16 -1.44 17.54
CA PHE A 544 4.01 -2.62 16.71
C PHE A 544 5.36 -3.21 16.28
N LEU A 545 6.23 -2.40 15.66
CA LEU A 545 7.48 -2.88 15.05
C LEU A 545 8.55 -3.17 16.09
N ILE A 546 8.76 -2.31 17.09
CA ILE A 546 9.92 -2.43 17.99
C ILE A 546 9.84 -3.69 18.86
N PRO A 547 8.70 -4.04 19.50
CA PRO A 547 8.60 -5.29 20.24
C PRO A 547 8.83 -6.53 19.35
N ALA A 548 8.24 -6.55 18.14
CA ALA A 548 8.43 -7.63 17.19
C ALA A 548 9.90 -7.78 16.79
N MET A 549 10.59 -6.67 16.53
CA MET A 549 12.01 -6.68 16.16
C MET A 549 12.91 -7.06 17.34
N ILE A 550 12.56 -6.68 18.57
CA ILE A 550 13.28 -7.09 19.78
C ILE A 550 13.18 -8.61 19.97
N ILE A 551 11.97 -9.17 19.84
CA ILE A 551 11.76 -10.61 19.94
C ILE A 551 12.48 -11.33 18.81
N GLY A 552 12.29 -10.90 17.56
CA GLY A 552 12.90 -11.54 16.39
C GLY A 552 14.42 -11.56 16.43
N TYR A 553 15.05 -10.41 16.72
CA TYR A 553 16.51 -10.35 16.81
C TYR A 553 17.04 -11.01 18.09
N GLY A 554 16.23 -11.01 19.16
CA GLY A 554 16.51 -11.78 20.37
C GLY A 554 16.59 -13.27 20.12
N LEU A 555 15.66 -13.83 19.33
CA LEU A 555 15.67 -15.24 18.93
C LEU A 555 16.86 -15.57 18.04
N VAL A 556 17.21 -14.68 17.10
CA VAL A 556 18.45 -14.76 16.28
C VAL A 556 19.68 -14.86 17.19
N TYR A 557 19.76 -13.99 18.21
CA TYR A 557 20.88 -14.02 19.13
C TYR A 557 20.88 -15.27 20.02
N TYR A 558 19.71 -15.68 20.52
CA TYR A 558 19.58 -16.85 21.36
C TYR A 558 20.03 -18.13 20.63
N ASP A 559 19.58 -18.33 19.39
CA ASP A 559 19.95 -19.50 18.56
C ASP A 559 21.47 -19.59 18.35
N LYS A 560 22.15 -18.45 18.18
CA LYS A 560 23.62 -18.40 18.12
C LYS A 560 24.27 -18.75 19.46
N ALA A 561 23.83 -18.09 20.54
CA ALA A 561 24.41 -18.22 21.88
C ALA A 561 24.15 -19.58 22.52
N ILE A 562 23.09 -20.28 22.10
CA ILE A 562 22.70 -21.58 22.66
C ILE A 562 23.77 -22.65 22.43
N LEU A 563 24.61 -22.52 21.38
CA LEU A 563 25.73 -23.44 21.12
C LEU A 563 26.73 -23.45 22.29
N GLY A 564 27.07 -22.28 22.84
CA GLY A 564 27.99 -22.19 23.98
C GLY A 564 27.43 -22.88 25.24
N SER A 565 26.11 -22.88 25.40
CA SER A 565 25.45 -23.61 26.50
C SER A 565 25.32 -25.11 26.19
N ALA A 566 25.03 -25.48 24.94
CA ALA A 566 24.96 -26.87 24.50
C ALA A 566 26.29 -27.61 24.69
N VAL A 567 27.42 -26.93 24.42
CA VAL A 567 28.79 -27.41 24.70
C VAL A 567 28.95 -27.81 26.16
N LEU A 568 28.46 -26.97 27.08
CA LEU A 568 28.49 -27.25 28.52
C LEU A 568 27.54 -28.39 28.95
N PHE A 569 26.55 -28.73 28.12
CA PHE A 569 25.55 -29.77 28.38
C PHE A 569 25.87 -31.11 27.72
N GLY A 570 27.10 -31.30 27.26
CA GLY A 570 27.60 -32.59 26.74
C GLY A 570 27.61 -32.71 25.21
N MET A 571 27.26 -31.65 24.46
CA MET A 571 27.28 -31.68 22.99
C MET A 571 28.69 -31.97 22.44
N THR A 572 29.74 -31.50 23.11
CA THR A 572 31.13 -31.71 22.67
C THR A 572 31.57 -33.17 22.73
N THR A 573 31.16 -33.89 23.77
CA THR A 573 31.40 -35.33 23.92
C THR A 573 30.50 -36.13 22.99
N ASP A 574 29.23 -35.75 22.87
CA ASP A 574 28.25 -36.48 22.05
C ASP A 574 28.57 -36.45 20.56
N LEU A 575 29.10 -35.35 20.06
CA LEU A 575 29.37 -35.13 18.63
C LEU A 575 30.86 -35.17 18.28
N ASN A 576 31.74 -35.52 19.23
CA ASN A 576 33.20 -35.53 19.06
C ASN A 576 33.77 -34.18 18.57
N LEU A 577 33.33 -33.08 19.18
CA LEU A 577 33.78 -31.71 18.85
C LEU A 577 35.07 -31.31 19.59
N THR A 578 35.41 -31.99 20.67
CA THR A 578 36.71 -31.90 21.34
C THR A 578 37.48 -33.19 21.16
N ILE A 579 38.74 -33.08 20.75
CA ILE A 579 39.66 -34.21 20.63
C ILE A 579 40.66 -34.07 21.78
N VAL A 580 40.70 -35.07 22.67
CA VAL A 580 41.68 -35.14 23.75
C VAL A 580 42.79 -36.06 23.30
N ASP A 581 44.00 -35.52 23.16
CA ASP A 581 45.18 -36.30 22.81
C ASP A 581 45.93 -36.69 24.09
N THR A 582 45.78 -37.95 24.48
CA THR A 582 46.42 -38.55 25.65
C THR A 582 47.87 -38.95 25.41
N SER A 583 48.41 -38.79 24.20
CA SER A 583 49.83 -39.07 23.89
C SER A 583 50.79 -37.98 24.41
N THR A 584 50.26 -36.84 24.87
CA THR A 584 51.02 -35.70 25.40
C THR A 584 50.86 -35.60 26.93
N THR A 585 51.92 -35.17 27.64
CA THR A 585 51.89 -34.97 29.11
C THR A 585 52.22 -33.52 29.47
N PRO A 586 51.26 -32.74 30.01
CA PRO A 586 49.86 -33.09 30.27
C PRO A 586 49.04 -33.25 28.98
N PRO A 587 47.91 -34.00 29.01
CA PRO A 587 47.05 -34.21 27.84
C PRO A 587 46.64 -32.89 27.18
N THR A 588 46.74 -32.82 25.86
CA THR A 588 46.33 -31.65 25.09
C THR A 588 44.88 -31.81 24.60
N VAL A 589 44.14 -30.70 24.56
CA VAL A 589 42.73 -30.67 24.11
C VAL A 589 42.65 -29.80 22.87
N ASP A 590 42.12 -30.34 21.78
CA ASP A 590 41.84 -29.60 20.55
C ASP A 590 40.34 -29.34 20.40
N THR A 591 39.99 -28.06 20.24
CA THR A 591 38.63 -27.54 20.05
C THR A 591 38.37 -27.06 18.62
N ARG A 592 39.27 -27.34 17.65
CA ARG A 592 39.13 -26.87 16.27
C ARG A 592 37.78 -27.20 15.63
N ARG A 593 37.23 -28.39 15.90
CA ARG A 593 35.92 -28.78 15.36
C ARG A 593 34.79 -27.90 15.89
N LEU A 594 34.85 -27.48 17.15
CA LEU A 594 33.91 -26.51 17.71
C LEU A 594 34.09 -25.12 17.10
N SER A 595 35.33 -24.68 16.87
CA SER A 595 35.60 -23.41 16.18
C SER A 595 35.01 -23.41 14.77
N TRP A 596 35.19 -24.50 14.00
CA TRP A 596 34.59 -24.65 12.68
C TRP A 596 33.06 -24.77 12.69
N ALA A 597 32.46 -25.47 13.66
CA ALA A 597 31.00 -25.51 13.82
C ALA A 597 30.43 -24.10 14.05
N THR A 598 31.12 -23.28 14.84
CA THR A 598 30.76 -21.88 15.09
C THR A 598 30.91 -21.05 13.81
N SER A 599 32.04 -21.17 13.11
CA SER A 599 32.32 -20.42 11.88
C SER A 599 31.39 -20.78 10.71
N LEU A 600 31.00 -22.06 10.56
CA LEU A 600 30.17 -22.52 9.44
C LEU A 600 28.77 -21.91 9.42
N PHE A 601 28.23 -21.60 10.59
CA PHE A 601 27.01 -20.80 10.69
C PHE A 601 27.17 -19.45 9.96
N TYR A 602 28.28 -18.75 10.22
CA TYR A 602 28.53 -17.45 9.61
C TYR A 602 28.91 -17.54 8.13
N PHE A 603 29.51 -18.65 7.68
CA PHE A 603 29.69 -18.92 6.24
C PHE A 603 28.35 -19.09 5.52
N GLY A 604 27.42 -19.85 6.13
CA GLY A 604 26.05 -19.97 5.64
C GLY A 604 25.35 -18.62 5.58
N MET A 605 25.46 -17.83 6.65
CA MET A 605 24.91 -16.48 6.72
C MET A 605 25.48 -15.57 5.63
N LEU A 606 26.81 -15.60 5.41
CA LEU A 606 27.48 -14.86 4.36
C LEU A 606 26.91 -15.18 2.96
N ALA A 607 26.64 -16.46 2.68
CA ALA A 607 26.02 -16.88 1.43
C ALA A 607 24.57 -16.40 1.29
N GLY A 608 23.83 -16.28 2.39
CA GLY A 608 22.42 -15.85 2.41
C GLY A 608 22.20 -14.34 2.39
N LEU A 609 23.13 -13.54 2.93
CA LEU A 609 22.91 -12.12 3.22
C LEU A 609 22.50 -11.29 1.99
N TYR A 610 23.22 -11.36 0.88
CA TYR A 610 22.84 -10.61 -0.32
C TYR A 610 21.55 -11.16 -0.95
N PRO A 611 21.45 -12.47 -1.30
CA PRO A 611 20.24 -13.02 -1.91
C PRO A 611 18.97 -12.77 -1.11
N MET A 612 19.00 -13.00 0.22
CA MET A 612 17.82 -12.83 1.08
C MET A 612 17.43 -11.36 1.25
N THR A 613 18.41 -10.46 1.35
CA THR A 613 18.14 -9.01 1.43
C THR A 613 17.51 -8.49 0.14
N PHE A 614 17.99 -8.94 -1.03
CA PHE A 614 17.38 -8.58 -2.31
C PHE A 614 16.00 -9.20 -2.50
N ALA A 615 15.77 -10.42 -1.99
CA ALA A 615 14.45 -11.03 -1.99
C ALA A 615 13.44 -10.19 -1.18
N LEU A 616 13.82 -9.69 0.00
CA LEU A 616 12.97 -8.78 0.79
C LEU A 616 12.66 -7.46 0.07
N GLN A 617 13.60 -6.93 -0.71
CA GLN A 617 13.36 -5.73 -1.51
C GLN A 617 12.30 -5.99 -2.59
N ARG A 618 12.41 -7.12 -3.29
CA ARG A 618 11.60 -7.43 -4.49
C ARG A 618 10.21 -7.99 -4.18
N PHE A 619 10.07 -8.71 -3.08
CA PHE A 619 8.84 -9.43 -2.74
C PHE A 619 8.17 -8.87 -1.46
N ASN A 620 6.94 -9.32 -1.19
CA ASN A 620 6.21 -8.92 0.01
C ASN A 620 6.96 -9.33 1.29
N ILE A 621 7.25 -8.36 2.17
CA ILE A 621 8.06 -8.54 3.38
C ILE A 621 7.41 -9.59 4.28
N GLY A 622 6.10 -9.47 4.57
CA GLY A 622 5.42 -10.39 5.48
C GLY A 622 5.46 -11.85 5.01
N ARG A 623 5.25 -12.09 3.70
CA ARG A 623 5.24 -13.46 3.14
C ARG A 623 6.64 -14.08 3.09
N VAL A 624 7.64 -13.33 2.63
CA VAL A 624 9.01 -13.83 2.55
C VAL A 624 9.58 -14.03 3.95
N LEU A 625 9.42 -13.04 4.84
CA LEU A 625 9.96 -13.10 6.19
C LEU A 625 9.28 -14.21 7.01
N GLY A 626 7.96 -14.34 6.92
CA GLY A 626 7.22 -15.45 7.57
C GLY A 626 7.67 -16.83 7.08
N GLY A 627 7.72 -17.03 5.76
CA GLY A 627 8.15 -18.30 5.18
C GLY A 627 9.57 -18.69 5.57
N VAL A 628 10.52 -17.77 5.48
CA VAL A 628 11.93 -18.04 5.81
C VAL A 628 12.13 -18.28 7.31
N VAL A 629 11.42 -17.55 8.19
CA VAL A 629 11.52 -17.76 9.65
C VAL A 629 10.94 -19.12 10.06
N VAL A 630 9.87 -19.60 9.41
CA VAL A 630 9.34 -20.94 9.66
C VAL A 630 10.35 -22.02 9.24
N VAL A 631 11.04 -21.83 8.11
CA VAL A 631 12.12 -22.74 7.68
C VAL A 631 13.31 -22.68 8.65
N TRP A 632 13.68 -21.50 9.12
CA TRP A 632 14.68 -21.32 10.18
C TRP A 632 14.30 -22.09 11.45
N ALA A 633 13.05 -21.95 11.92
CA ALA A 633 12.56 -22.68 13.09
C ALA A 633 12.69 -24.20 12.92
N ALA A 634 12.34 -24.73 11.75
CA ALA A 634 12.48 -26.15 11.44
C ALA A 634 13.95 -26.61 11.48
N ILE A 635 14.86 -25.88 10.83
CA ILE A 635 16.30 -26.20 10.81
C ILE A 635 16.92 -26.08 12.21
N CYS A 636 16.47 -25.13 13.02
CA CYS A 636 16.90 -24.99 14.42
C CYS A 636 16.50 -26.24 15.23
N MET A 637 15.23 -26.67 15.15
CA MET A 637 14.76 -27.89 15.84
C MET A 637 15.48 -29.16 15.36
N LEU A 638 15.78 -29.26 14.06
CA LEU A 638 16.53 -30.40 13.49
C LEU A 638 17.94 -30.55 14.08
N THR A 639 18.50 -29.52 14.72
CA THR A 639 19.76 -29.63 15.45
C THR A 639 19.71 -30.72 16.51
N ALA A 640 18.56 -30.91 17.17
CA ALA A 640 18.39 -31.93 18.18
C ALA A 640 18.56 -33.36 17.62
N ALA A 641 18.36 -33.58 16.32
CA ALA A 641 18.51 -34.87 15.67
C ALA A 641 19.95 -35.18 15.19
N VAL A 642 20.88 -34.22 15.31
CA VAL A 642 22.25 -34.39 14.83
C VAL A 642 23.03 -35.34 15.74
N THR A 643 23.73 -36.31 15.13
CA THR A 643 24.52 -37.34 15.83
C THR A 643 26.03 -37.29 15.51
N THR A 644 26.44 -36.51 14.51
CA THR A 644 27.85 -36.40 14.08
C THR A 644 28.29 -34.96 13.93
N HIS A 645 29.61 -34.70 14.02
CA HIS A 645 30.16 -33.35 13.79
C HIS A 645 29.96 -32.88 12.34
N GLN A 646 30.02 -33.78 11.35
CA GLN A 646 29.74 -33.42 9.96
C GLN A 646 28.26 -33.05 9.75
N GLY A 647 27.34 -33.76 10.41
CA GLY A 647 25.92 -33.40 10.42
C GLY A 647 25.70 -32.01 11.03
N LEU A 648 26.41 -31.70 12.12
CA LEU A 648 26.37 -30.37 12.74
C LEU A 648 26.88 -29.29 11.78
N TYR A 649 27.94 -29.56 11.03
CA TYR A 649 28.50 -28.61 10.05
C TYR A 649 27.48 -28.23 8.96
N VAL A 650 26.82 -29.24 8.38
CA VAL A 650 25.78 -29.02 7.37
C VAL A 650 24.60 -28.26 7.96
N GLN A 651 24.13 -28.67 9.14
CA GLN A 651 23.04 -27.99 9.85
C GLN A 651 23.37 -26.52 10.09
N ARG A 652 24.59 -26.22 10.58
CA ARG A 652 25.04 -24.85 10.86
C ARG A 652 25.03 -23.97 9.63
N PHE A 653 25.55 -24.48 8.52
CA PHE A 653 25.57 -23.73 7.26
C PHE A 653 24.15 -23.35 6.81
N PHE A 654 23.22 -24.32 6.75
CA PHE A 654 21.86 -24.02 6.32
C PHE A 654 21.11 -23.13 7.31
N LEU A 655 21.32 -23.31 8.61
CA LEU A 655 20.76 -22.45 9.65
C LEU A 655 21.18 -20.99 9.46
N GLY A 656 22.48 -20.75 9.26
CA GLY A 656 22.99 -19.41 8.99
C GLY A 656 22.44 -18.81 7.70
N PHE A 657 22.31 -19.61 6.65
CA PHE A 657 21.77 -19.16 5.36
C PHE A 657 20.35 -18.60 5.49
N VAL A 658 19.44 -19.32 6.17
CA VAL A 658 18.05 -18.88 6.34
C VAL A 658 17.89 -17.77 7.38
N GLU A 659 18.71 -17.76 8.43
CA GLU A 659 18.65 -16.74 9.49
C GLU A 659 19.17 -15.37 9.00
N SER A 660 19.93 -15.35 7.90
CA SER A 660 20.56 -14.14 7.34
C SER A 660 19.58 -12.99 7.02
N ILE A 661 18.31 -13.30 6.76
CA ILE A 661 17.29 -12.35 6.32
C ILE A 661 16.84 -11.36 7.40
N ILE A 662 16.87 -11.78 8.68
CA ILE A 662 16.29 -11.01 9.79
C ILE A 662 17.05 -9.70 10.02
N PRO A 663 18.38 -9.72 10.28
CA PRO A 663 19.12 -8.49 10.58
C PRO A 663 19.04 -7.44 9.48
N THR A 664 19.25 -7.85 8.22
CA THR A 664 19.25 -6.93 7.08
C THR A 664 17.84 -6.44 6.78
N GLY A 665 16.83 -7.32 6.89
CA GLY A 665 15.43 -6.94 6.77
C GLY A 665 15.01 -5.89 7.80
N PHE A 666 15.44 -6.06 9.05
CA PHE A 666 15.17 -5.10 10.13
C PHE A 666 15.82 -3.74 9.88
N MET A 667 17.06 -3.70 9.39
CA MET A 667 17.70 -2.45 9.00
C MET A 667 16.93 -1.74 7.88
N CYS A 668 16.49 -2.49 6.86
CA CYS A 668 15.70 -1.95 5.74
C CYS A 668 14.32 -1.45 6.19
N ILE A 669 13.63 -2.20 7.07
CA ILE A 669 12.35 -1.79 7.66
C ILE A 669 12.52 -0.49 8.44
N VAL A 670 13.52 -0.39 9.33
CA VAL A 670 13.75 0.85 10.09
C VAL A 670 14.07 2.03 9.16
N SER A 671 14.85 1.80 8.11
CA SER A 671 15.15 2.84 7.12
C SER A 671 13.94 3.28 6.31
N GLY A 672 12.93 2.41 6.15
CA GLY A 672 11.70 2.70 5.41
C GLY A 672 10.57 3.29 6.24
N TYR A 673 10.59 3.13 7.57
CA TYR A 673 9.54 3.61 8.48
C TYR A 673 9.96 4.83 9.32
N TYR A 674 11.27 5.12 9.46
CA TYR A 674 11.76 6.18 10.36
C TYR A 674 12.70 7.17 9.66
N THR A 675 12.66 8.44 10.08
CA THR A 675 13.57 9.49 9.61
C THR A 675 14.99 9.28 10.13
N GLN A 676 15.99 9.91 9.51
CA GLN A 676 17.40 9.79 9.89
C GLN A 676 17.67 10.12 11.37
N SER A 677 16.92 11.06 11.96
CA SER A 677 17.02 11.44 13.37
C SER A 677 16.44 10.37 14.31
N GLU A 678 15.37 9.70 13.90
CA GLU A 678 14.70 8.67 14.69
C GLU A 678 15.39 7.30 14.60
N GLN A 679 16.03 7.00 13.47
CA GLN A 679 16.66 5.71 13.19
C GLN A 679 17.65 5.30 14.27
N SER A 680 18.45 6.22 14.82
CA SER A 680 19.48 5.91 15.84
C SER A 680 18.91 5.13 17.02
N LEU A 681 17.83 5.62 17.62
CA LEU A 681 17.24 4.98 18.79
C LEU A 681 16.56 3.66 18.43
N ARG A 682 15.87 3.58 17.28
CA ARG A 682 15.16 2.36 16.86
C ARG A 682 16.12 1.24 16.46
N GLN A 683 17.22 1.59 15.80
CA GLN A 683 18.30 0.64 15.50
C GLN A 683 18.89 0.06 16.79
N SER A 684 19.14 0.91 17.79
CA SER A 684 19.61 0.47 19.10
C SER A 684 18.61 -0.40 19.84
N TRP A 685 17.30 -0.13 19.75
CA TRP A 685 16.29 -0.94 20.44
C TRP A 685 16.30 -2.41 19.99
N TRP A 686 16.14 -2.68 18.70
CA TRP A 686 16.12 -4.08 18.26
C TRP A 686 17.50 -4.75 18.41
N PHE A 687 18.60 -4.00 18.27
CA PHE A 687 19.93 -4.56 18.44
C PHE A 687 20.27 -4.83 19.92
N SER A 688 19.69 -4.07 20.86
CA SER A 688 19.83 -4.28 22.32
C SER A 688 19.36 -5.67 22.77
N SER A 689 18.55 -6.34 21.93
CA SER A 689 18.11 -7.72 22.13
C SER A 689 19.28 -8.67 22.35
N THR A 690 20.45 -8.38 21.76
CA THR A 690 21.71 -9.09 22.02
C THR A 690 21.99 -9.18 23.54
N GLY A 691 21.88 -8.06 24.25
CA GLY A 691 22.12 -8.00 25.69
C GLY A 691 21.01 -8.66 26.51
N ILE A 692 19.74 -8.35 26.21
CA ILE A 692 18.62 -8.88 26.99
C ILE A 692 18.44 -10.40 26.79
N PHE A 693 18.65 -10.94 25.59
CA PHE A 693 18.60 -12.38 25.32
C PHE A 693 19.85 -13.12 25.77
N THR A 694 20.98 -12.44 26.00
CA THR A 694 22.08 -13.03 26.79
C THR A 694 21.60 -13.38 28.20
N ILE A 695 20.82 -12.49 28.84
CA ILE A 695 20.29 -12.70 30.19
C ILE A 695 19.12 -13.70 30.19
N ILE A 696 18.11 -13.49 29.32
CA ILE A 696 16.92 -14.36 29.24
C ILE A 696 17.32 -15.76 28.79
N GLY A 697 18.09 -15.86 27.70
CA GLY A 697 18.59 -17.13 27.18
C GLY A 697 19.50 -17.85 28.18
N GLY A 698 20.40 -17.11 28.85
CA GLY A 698 21.22 -17.65 29.94
C GLY A 698 20.37 -18.18 31.12
N SER A 699 19.30 -17.48 31.48
CA SER A 699 18.36 -17.89 32.53
C SER A 699 17.59 -19.16 32.16
N LEU A 700 17.11 -19.26 30.92
CA LEU A 700 16.46 -20.46 30.40
C LEU A 700 17.44 -21.63 30.42
N ASN A 701 18.64 -21.44 29.86
CA ASN A 701 19.68 -22.48 29.82
C ASN A 701 20.07 -22.93 31.23
N TYR A 702 20.20 -22.02 32.20
CA TYR A 702 20.43 -22.37 33.61
C TYR A 702 19.32 -23.28 34.19
N GLY A 703 18.07 -23.06 33.80
CA GLY A 703 16.96 -23.95 34.15
C GLY A 703 17.09 -25.33 33.52
N PHE A 704 17.32 -25.40 32.21
CA PHE A 704 17.50 -26.67 31.48
C PHE A 704 18.75 -27.46 31.92
N ALA A 705 19.79 -26.76 32.38
CA ALA A 705 21.01 -27.37 32.92
C ALA A 705 20.74 -28.33 34.10
N GLN A 706 19.64 -28.10 34.83
CA GLN A 706 19.28 -28.84 36.04
C GLN A 706 18.43 -30.08 35.75
N ILE A 707 18.06 -30.34 34.50
CA ILE A 707 17.29 -31.54 34.14
C ILE A 707 18.17 -32.78 34.32
N THR A 708 17.80 -33.63 35.28
CA THR A 708 18.55 -34.85 35.63
C THR A 708 17.97 -36.13 35.03
N SER A 709 16.73 -36.11 34.54
CA SER A 709 16.03 -37.27 33.96
C SER A 709 15.21 -36.88 32.72
N GLY A 710 15.12 -37.77 31.73
CA GLY A 710 14.36 -37.56 30.49
C GLY A 710 14.86 -38.42 29.33
N GLY A 711 14.07 -38.53 28.25
CA GLY A 711 14.39 -39.34 27.07
C GLY A 711 15.36 -38.67 26.07
N LEU A 712 15.58 -37.35 26.19
CA LEU A 712 16.52 -36.58 25.38
C LEU A 712 17.68 -36.05 26.22
N LYS A 713 18.80 -35.76 25.55
CA LYS A 713 19.98 -35.11 26.14
C LYS A 713 19.68 -33.64 26.44
N ARG A 714 20.34 -33.09 27.48
CA ARG A 714 20.08 -31.72 27.99
C ARG A 714 20.17 -30.64 26.89
N TRP A 715 21.13 -30.76 25.98
CA TRP A 715 21.31 -29.81 24.89
C TRP A 715 20.24 -29.93 23.78
N GLN A 716 19.56 -31.07 23.64
CA GLN A 716 18.51 -31.24 22.63
C GLN A 716 17.26 -30.44 23.01
N TYR A 717 16.88 -30.42 24.30
CA TYR A 717 15.71 -29.67 24.78
C TYR A 717 15.79 -28.16 24.49
N ILE A 718 16.98 -27.57 24.67
CA ILE A 718 17.15 -26.12 24.48
C ILE A 718 17.00 -25.73 23.00
N TYR A 719 17.44 -26.56 22.05
CA TYR A 719 17.19 -26.34 20.61
C TYR A 719 15.72 -26.50 20.21
N LEU A 720 15.03 -27.49 20.79
CA LEU A 720 13.59 -27.66 20.55
C LEU A 720 12.79 -26.45 21.05
N LEU A 721 13.12 -25.93 22.24
CA LEU A 721 12.50 -24.71 22.76
C LEU A 721 12.78 -23.50 21.86
N ALA A 722 14.05 -23.28 21.52
CA ALA A 722 14.45 -22.15 20.68
C ALA A 722 13.70 -22.17 19.34
N GLY A 723 13.71 -23.32 18.64
CA GLY A 723 13.01 -23.48 17.38
C GLY A 723 11.49 -23.35 17.50
N SER A 724 10.88 -23.81 18.60
CA SER A 724 9.43 -23.64 18.83
C SER A 724 9.04 -22.17 19.00
N LEU A 725 9.83 -21.39 19.74
CA LEU A 725 9.62 -19.95 19.90
C LEU A 725 9.81 -19.21 18.57
N THR A 726 10.82 -19.61 17.78
CA THR A 726 11.04 -19.08 16.42
C THR A 726 9.90 -19.43 15.48
N PHE A 727 9.30 -20.62 15.58
CA PHE A 727 8.15 -21.00 14.75
C PHE A 727 6.95 -20.09 15.00
N LEU A 728 6.62 -19.83 16.26
CA LEU A 728 5.54 -18.91 16.64
C LEU A 728 5.81 -17.48 16.14
N PHE A 729 7.06 -17.04 16.24
CA PHE A 729 7.47 -15.75 15.69
C PHE A 729 7.34 -15.70 14.16
N GLY A 730 7.67 -16.80 13.45
CA GLY A 730 7.49 -16.92 12.00
C GLY A 730 6.03 -16.82 11.56
N LEU A 731 5.11 -17.42 12.32
CA LEU A 731 3.67 -17.27 12.09
C LEU A 731 3.22 -15.80 12.23
N PHE A 732 3.71 -15.10 13.25
CA PHE A 732 3.47 -13.68 13.43
C PHE A 732 4.04 -12.83 12.27
N CYS A 733 5.19 -13.20 11.70
CA CYS A 733 5.78 -12.43 10.60
C CYS A 733 4.89 -12.35 9.35
N PHE A 734 3.95 -13.28 9.14
CA PHE A 734 3.02 -13.21 8.00
C PHE A 734 2.06 -12.01 8.04
N VAL A 735 1.77 -11.46 9.22
CA VAL A 735 0.88 -10.29 9.38
C VAL A 735 1.61 -8.95 9.34
N MET A 736 2.94 -8.94 9.14
CA MET A 736 3.70 -7.69 9.08
C MET A 736 3.40 -6.89 7.80
N PRO A 737 3.10 -5.58 7.92
CA PRO A 737 2.84 -4.73 6.77
C PRO A 737 4.11 -4.46 5.95
N ASN A 738 3.92 -4.21 4.66
CA ASN A 738 5.00 -4.04 3.69
C ASN A 738 5.68 -2.65 3.75
N SER A 739 4.96 -1.63 4.22
CA SER A 739 5.36 -0.22 4.20
C SER A 739 4.45 0.59 5.12
N PRO A 740 4.84 1.81 5.55
CA PRO A 740 3.95 2.70 6.30
C PRO A 740 2.66 3.02 5.53
N VAL A 741 2.72 2.95 4.19
CA VAL A 741 1.59 3.07 3.26
C VAL A 741 0.55 1.94 3.46
N SER A 742 1.01 0.71 3.66
CA SER A 742 0.17 -0.50 3.80
C SER A 742 -0.02 -0.95 5.26
N ALA A 743 0.33 -0.11 6.23
CA ALA A 743 0.25 -0.42 7.65
C ALA A 743 -1.22 -0.48 8.12
N TRP A 744 -1.78 -1.69 8.16
CA TRP A 744 -3.18 -1.94 8.49
C TRP A 744 -3.60 -1.43 9.88
N PHE A 745 -2.67 -1.30 10.83
CA PHE A 745 -2.93 -0.79 12.18
C PHE A 745 -2.91 0.75 12.32
N LEU A 746 -2.57 1.48 11.26
CA LEU A 746 -2.62 2.95 11.22
C LEU A 746 -3.91 3.43 10.53
N THR A 747 -4.50 4.51 11.04
CA THR A 747 -5.59 5.23 10.34
C THR A 747 -5.05 5.96 9.11
N SER A 748 -5.90 6.35 8.15
CA SER A 748 -5.47 7.05 6.93
C SER A 748 -4.72 8.36 7.23
N GLU A 749 -5.19 9.12 8.22
CA GLU A 749 -4.53 10.34 8.70
C GLU A 749 -3.14 10.05 9.29
N GLU A 750 -3.03 8.97 10.07
CA GLU A 750 -1.76 8.51 10.65
C GLU A 750 -0.80 7.97 9.57
N ARG A 751 -1.32 7.31 8.53
CA ARG A 751 -0.53 6.83 7.37
C ARG A 751 0.03 8.00 6.58
N PHE A 752 -0.79 9.01 6.28
CA PHE A 752 -0.34 10.23 5.62
C PHE A 752 0.77 10.92 6.43
N ALA A 753 0.52 11.16 7.73
CA ALA A 753 1.49 11.76 8.63
C ALA A 753 2.78 10.92 8.76
N ALA A 754 2.68 9.60 8.75
CA ALA A 754 3.82 8.69 8.80
C ALA A 754 4.68 8.76 7.54
N VAL A 755 4.07 8.87 6.35
CA VAL A 755 4.78 8.96 5.06
C VAL A 755 5.35 10.37 4.86
N GLU A 756 4.59 11.43 5.12
CA GLU A 756 5.00 12.81 4.85
C GLU A 756 6.19 13.22 5.74
N ARG A 757 6.24 12.71 6.98
CA ARG A 757 7.40 12.88 7.86
C ARG A 757 8.69 12.32 7.25
N LEU A 758 8.62 11.25 6.44
CA LEU A 758 9.81 10.67 5.79
C LEU A 758 10.41 11.60 4.72
N ARG A 759 9.63 12.55 4.17
CA ARG A 759 10.09 13.57 3.22
C ARG A 759 11.23 14.41 3.79
N HIS A 760 11.15 14.73 5.09
CA HIS A 760 12.20 15.47 5.80
C HIS A 760 13.54 14.72 5.86
N GLY A 761 13.50 13.39 5.82
CA GLY A 761 14.70 12.55 5.92
C GLY A 761 15.53 12.48 4.65
N GLN A 762 15.00 12.83 3.48
CA GLN A 762 15.69 12.75 2.18
C GLN A 762 16.26 11.36 1.85
N THR A 763 15.71 10.30 2.46
CA THR A 763 16.25 8.94 2.32
C THR A 763 15.42 8.05 1.40
N GLY A 764 14.34 8.58 0.80
CA GLY A 764 13.38 7.85 -0.03
C GLY A 764 12.43 6.93 0.75
N VAL A 765 11.36 6.48 0.09
CA VAL A 765 10.47 5.40 0.58
C VAL A 765 10.77 4.11 -0.17
N ARG A 766 10.24 2.98 0.30
CA ARG A 766 10.46 1.64 -0.26
C ARG A 766 10.36 1.63 -1.79
N CYS A 767 11.38 1.06 -2.45
CA CYS A 767 11.44 0.89 -3.91
C CYS A 767 11.75 -0.57 -4.25
N THR A 768 10.86 -1.21 -5.01
CA THR A 768 10.96 -2.64 -5.37
C THR A 768 11.90 -2.90 -6.55
N LYS A 769 12.29 -1.87 -7.31
CA LYS A 769 13.22 -1.99 -8.44
C LYS A 769 14.68 -1.94 -7.99
N PHE A 770 15.47 -2.84 -8.57
CA PHE A 770 16.91 -2.86 -8.44
C PHE A 770 17.54 -1.88 -9.43
N LYS A 771 18.38 -0.95 -8.94
CA LYS A 771 19.10 0.04 -9.76
C LYS A 771 20.59 -0.28 -9.80
N GLY A 772 21.08 -0.76 -10.95
CA GLY A 772 22.49 -1.11 -11.13
C GLY A 772 23.47 0.07 -10.96
N SER A 773 23.03 1.30 -11.29
CA SER A 773 23.82 2.52 -11.05
C SER A 773 24.12 2.74 -9.57
N GLN A 774 23.10 2.60 -8.71
CA GLN A 774 23.25 2.71 -7.26
C GLN A 774 24.16 1.61 -6.69
N LEU A 775 24.07 0.38 -7.22
CA LEU A 775 24.99 -0.70 -6.82
C LEU A 775 26.43 -0.34 -7.18
N LYS A 776 26.69 0.12 -8.40
CA LYS A 776 28.03 0.53 -8.84
C LYS A 776 28.57 1.66 -7.98
N GLU A 777 27.75 2.65 -7.65
CA GLU A 777 28.12 3.73 -6.75
C GLU A 777 28.47 3.20 -5.35
N ALA A 778 27.65 2.28 -4.82
CA ALA A 778 27.86 1.66 -3.50
C ALA A 778 29.19 0.90 -3.44
N MET A 779 29.49 0.08 -4.45
CA MET A 779 30.75 -0.69 -4.52
C MET A 779 31.99 0.19 -4.55
N LEU A 780 31.89 1.40 -5.10
CA LEU A 780 32.99 2.36 -5.20
C LEU A 780 33.02 3.39 -4.04
N ASP A 781 32.10 3.29 -3.08
CA ASP A 781 32.00 4.24 -1.99
C ASP A 781 32.89 3.86 -0.80
N VAL A 782 33.94 4.66 -0.57
CA VAL A 782 34.88 4.49 0.54
C VAL A 782 34.18 4.42 1.91
N LYS A 783 33.05 5.12 2.08
CA LYS A 783 32.29 5.12 3.35
C LYS A 783 31.79 3.74 3.71
N ILE A 784 31.32 2.96 2.71
CA ILE A 784 30.79 1.62 2.91
C ILE A 784 31.89 0.67 3.39
N TRP A 785 33.07 0.75 2.78
CA TRP A 785 34.20 -0.10 3.14
C TRP A 785 34.83 0.26 4.48
N LEU A 786 34.84 1.54 4.86
CA LEU A 786 35.23 1.95 6.22
C LEU A 786 34.26 1.39 7.28
N ILE A 787 32.95 1.47 7.03
CA ILE A 787 31.92 0.87 7.90
C ILE A 787 32.07 -0.65 7.96
N ALA A 788 32.33 -1.31 6.83
CA ALA A 788 32.59 -2.74 6.77
C ALA A 788 33.82 -3.12 7.59
N LEU A 789 34.93 -2.39 7.46
CA LEU A 789 36.15 -2.63 8.23
C LEU A 789 35.92 -2.44 9.74
N MET A 790 35.18 -1.39 10.12
CA MET A 790 34.78 -1.15 11.51
C MET A 790 33.94 -2.32 12.04
N MET A 791 32.94 -2.78 11.29
CA MET A 791 32.09 -3.90 11.70
C MET A 791 32.87 -5.22 11.83
N ALA A 792 33.69 -5.56 10.83
CA ALA A 792 34.48 -6.79 10.83
C ALA A 792 35.44 -6.83 12.01
N SER A 793 36.10 -5.71 12.29
CA SER A 793 37.02 -5.63 13.43
C SER A 793 36.30 -5.65 14.78
N ALA A 794 35.31 -4.77 15.00
CA ALA A 794 34.61 -4.67 16.28
C ALA A 794 33.86 -5.94 16.68
N TYR A 795 33.24 -6.63 15.71
CA TYR A 795 32.40 -7.79 15.99
C TYR A 795 33.20 -9.09 16.25
N THR A 796 34.52 -9.07 16.07
CA THR A 796 35.42 -10.19 16.39
C THR A 796 35.30 -10.64 17.86
N VAL A 797 35.03 -9.69 18.77
CA VAL A 797 34.77 -9.98 20.20
C VAL A 797 33.57 -10.91 20.35
N ASN A 798 32.43 -10.60 19.72
CA ASN A 798 31.26 -11.47 19.81
C ASN A 798 31.54 -12.86 19.23
N GLY A 799 32.31 -12.97 18.15
CA GLY A 799 32.71 -14.26 17.58
C GLY A 799 33.35 -15.18 18.62
N ALA A 800 34.33 -14.66 19.35
CA ALA A 800 34.98 -15.42 20.43
C ALA A 800 34.03 -15.67 21.62
N VAL A 801 33.27 -14.66 22.01
CA VAL A 801 32.51 -14.67 23.27
C VAL A 801 31.18 -15.45 23.16
N SER A 802 30.53 -15.48 22.00
CA SER A 802 29.22 -16.14 21.82
C SER A 802 29.27 -17.67 21.88
N GLY A 803 30.25 -18.28 21.20
CA GLY A 803 30.43 -19.73 21.18
C GLY A 803 31.28 -20.27 22.33
N PHE A 804 32.31 -19.52 22.75
CA PHE A 804 33.29 -19.96 23.75
C PHE A 804 33.14 -19.25 25.09
N GLY A 805 32.26 -18.25 25.24
CA GLY A 805 32.14 -17.43 26.45
C GLY A 805 32.01 -18.21 27.75
N PRO A 806 30.96 -19.05 27.91
CA PRO A 806 30.81 -19.88 29.10
C PRO A 806 31.99 -20.84 29.33
N LEU A 807 32.61 -21.33 28.25
CA LEU A 807 33.79 -22.19 28.31
C LEU A 807 35.02 -21.42 28.83
N ILE A 808 35.29 -20.22 28.31
CA ILE A 808 36.36 -19.31 28.78
C ILE A 808 36.13 -18.94 30.24
N VAL A 809 34.91 -18.58 30.65
CA VAL A 809 34.63 -18.26 32.06
C VAL A 809 34.86 -19.46 32.98
N SER A 810 34.54 -20.68 32.51
CA SER A 810 34.84 -21.90 33.28
C SER A 810 36.34 -22.13 33.48
N THR A 811 37.21 -21.60 32.61
CA THR A 811 38.67 -21.74 32.79
C THR A 811 39.22 -20.94 33.95
N PHE A 812 38.45 -19.98 34.50
CA PHE A 812 38.82 -19.23 35.71
C PHE A 812 38.47 -19.97 37.01
N GLY A 813 38.10 -21.25 36.94
CA GLY A 813 37.81 -22.10 38.11
C GLY A 813 36.35 -22.03 38.61
N TRP A 814 35.43 -21.49 37.81
CA TRP A 814 34.00 -21.47 38.12
C TRP A 814 33.28 -22.70 37.57
N SER A 815 32.26 -23.19 38.28
CA SER A 815 31.44 -24.31 37.81
C SER A 815 30.60 -23.92 36.58
N THR A 816 30.17 -24.90 35.79
CA THR A 816 29.26 -24.75 34.63
C THR A 816 28.08 -23.81 34.86
N LEU A 817 27.35 -23.98 35.98
CA LEU A 817 26.19 -23.16 36.31
C LEU A 817 26.55 -21.69 36.58
N HIS A 818 27.64 -21.45 37.31
CA HIS A 818 28.16 -20.10 37.57
C HIS A 818 28.66 -19.44 36.28
N SER A 819 29.34 -20.18 35.40
CA SER A 819 29.81 -19.65 34.11
C SER A 819 28.70 -19.18 33.18
N ILE A 820 27.51 -19.80 33.26
CA ILE A 820 26.30 -19.33 32.56
C ILE A 820 25.78 -18.03 33.21
N LEU A 821 25.77 -17.94 34.54
CA LEU A 821 25.30 -16.73 35.25
C LEU A 821 26.23 -15.53 35.02
N PHE A 822 27.54 -15.73 34.87
CA PHE A 822 28.49 -14.65 34.57
C PHE A 822 28.35 -14.08 33.15
N GLN A 823 27.46 -14.63 32.32
CA GLN A 823 27.03 -13.97 31.09
C GLN A 823 26.10 -12.78 31.35
N PHE A 824 25.45 -12.72 32.52
CA PHE A 824 24.43 -11.72 32.81
C PHE A 824 25.02 -10.31 32.94
N PRO A 825 26.14 -10.08 33.63
CA PRO A 825 26.77 -8.77 33.66
C PRO A 825 27.20 -8.27 32.27
N LEU A 826 27.75 -9.16 31.44
CA LEU A 826 28.08 -8.85 30.05
C LEU A 826 26.82 -8.45 29.25
N GLY A 827 25.76 -9.25 29.34
CA GLY A 827 24.48 -8.97 28.69
C GLY A 827 23.83 -7.67 29.18
N GLY A 828 23.91 -7.39 30.47
CA GLY A 828 23.38 -6.17 31.09
C GLY A 828 24.12 -4.91 30.65
N LEU A 829 25.46 -4.96 30.64
CA LEU A 829 26.27 -3.86 30.11
C LEU A 829 26.01 -3.65 28.62
N CYS A 830 25.94 -4.72 27.84
CA CYS A 830 25.59 -4.67 26.43
C CYS A 830 24.23 -3.97 26.22
N PHE A 831 23.19 -4.38 26.94
CA PHE A 831 21.85 -3.79 26.86
C PHE A 831 21.84 -2.29 27.22
N ILE A 832 22.43 -1.94 28.38
CA ILE A 832 22.44 -0.56 28.88
C ILE A 832 23.22 0.35 27.95
N VAL A 833 24.42 -0.06 27.54
CA VAL A 833 25.29 0.78 26.70
C VAL A 833 24.69 0.97 25.31
N ILE A 834 24.10 -0.07 24.69
CA ILE A 834 23.42 0.06 23.40
C ILE A 834 22.29 1.11 23.46
N LEU A 835 21.42 1.03 24.47
CA LEU A 835 20.31 1.97 24.59
C LEU A 835 20.78 3.38 24.93
N LEU A 836 21.80 3.50 25.78
CA LEU A 836 22.38 4.79 26.15
C LEU A 836 23.00 5.49 24.94
N THR A 837 23.80 4.79 24.14
CA THR A 837 24.41 5.37 22.93
C THR A 837 23.36 5.69 21.87
N GLY A 838 22.33 4.86 21.72
CA GLY A 838 21.18 5.12 20.85
C GLY A 838 20.40 6.37 21.24
N TRP A 839 20.13 6.55 22.55
CA TRP A 839 19.45 7.72 23.10
C TRP A 839 20.28 8.99 22.95
N LEU A 840 21.55 8.96 23.37
CA LEU A 840 22.48 10.09 23.21
C LEU A 840 22.62 10.49 21.74
N GLY A 841 22.75 9.52 20.83
CA GLY A 841 22.87 9.74 19.39
C GLY A 841 21.59 10.22 18.69
N SER A 842 20.45 10.16 19.38
CA SER A 842 19.18 10.77 18.96
C SER A 842 18.98 12.18 19.53
N LYS A 843 19.62 12.50 20.67
CA LYS A 843 19.50 13.79 21.36
C LYS A 843 20.53 14.81 20.89
N PHE A 844 21.77 14.38 20.67
CA PHE A 844 22.88 15.23 20.30
C PHE A 844 23.32 14.92 18.87
N THR A 845 23.50 15.96 18.06
CA THR A 845 23.96 15.83 16.68
C THR A 845 25.48 15.65 16.63
N ASN A 846 25.97 14.86 15.68
CA ASN A 846 27.39 14.75 15.35
C ASN A 846 28.33 14.23 16.47
N ILE A 847 27.81 13.46 17.43
CA ILE A 847 28.59 12.85 18.52
C ILE A 847 28.85 11.34 18.32
N ARG A 848 28.37 10.72 17.23
CA ARG A 848 28.24 9.26 17.14
C ARG A 848 29.60 8.57 17.04
N ILE A 849 30.53 9.10 16.25
CA ILE A 849 31.90 8.56 16.14
C ILE A 849 32.68 8.76 17.44
N PHE A 850 32.51 9.88 18.15
CA PHE A 850 33.17 10.09 19.44
C PHE A 850 32.69 9.08 20.49
N MET A 851 31.38 8.83 20.56
CA MET A 851 30.84 7.77 21.42
C MET A 851 31.36 6.39 21.01
N LEU A 852 31.48 6.12 19.70
CA LEU A 852 32.00 4.85 19.19
C LEU A 852 33.43 4.62 19.68
N ILE A 853 34.32 5.60 19.50
CA ILE A 853 35.70 5.55 19.99
C ILE A 853 35.73 5.35 21.51
N PHE A 854 34.88 6.08 22.25
CA PHE A 854 34.79 5.94 23.70
C PHE A 854 34.38 4.52 24.12
N THR A 855 33.40 3.90 23.44
CA THR A 855 32.97 2.53 23.74
C THR A 855 34.04 1.47 23.42
N CYS A 856 34.98 1.76 22.52
CA CYS A 856 36.10 0.86 22.23
C CYS A 856 37.08 0.72 23.41
N LEU A 857 37.28 1.78 24.20
CA LEU A 857 38.31 1.81 25.25
C LEU A 857 38.03 0.81 26.38
N PRO A 858 36.79 0.70 26.93
CA PRO A 858 36.47 -0.34 27.90
C PRO A 858 36.67 -1.76 27.36
N VAL A 859 36.39 -2.02 26.08
CA VAL A 859 36.59 -3.36 25.50
C VAL A 859 38.07 -3.74 25.47
N ILE A 860 38.95 -2.80 25.07
CA ILE A 860 40.40 -2.97 25.12
C ILE A 860 40.85 -3.22 26.57
N ALA A 861 40.36 -2.43 27.52
CA ALA A 861 40.67 -2.60 28.94
C ALA A 861 40.21 -3.97 29.46
N GLY A 862 39.01 -4.42 29.09
CA GLY A 862 38.48 -5.75 29.44
C GLY A 862 39.38 -6.87 28.92
N CYS A 863 39.79 -6.81 27.65
CA CYS A 863 40.73 -7.78 27.06
C CYS A 863 42.09 -7.78 27.79
N ALA A 864 42.63 -6.60 28.11
CA ALA A 864 43.88 -6.47 28.84
C ALA A 864 43.79 -7.02 30.28
N ILE A 865 42.70 -6.75 30.98
CA ILE A 865 42.43 -7.29 32.33
C ILE A 865 42.38 -8.83 32.29
N ILE A 866 41.65 -9.43 31.34
CA ILE A 866 41.57 -10.89 31.24
C ILE A 866 42.94 -11.50 30.95
N TRP A 867 43.69 -10.91 30.03
CA TRP A 867 44.99 -11.43 29.61
C TRP A 867 46.05 -11.32 30.71
N LYS A 868 46.11 -10.17 31.40
CA LYS A 868 47.19 -9.86 32.37
C LYS A 868 46.85 -10.18 33.82
N SER A 869 45.60 -10.50 34.14
CA SER A 869 45.23 -10.95 35.49
C SER A 869 45.65 -12.39 35.75
N GLU A 870 45.84 -12.73 37.02
CA GLU A 870 46.08 -14.11 37.45
C GLU A 870 44.80 -14.95 37.41
N TRP A 871 44.84 -16.12 36.78
CA TRP A 871 43.73 -17.07 36.74
C TRP A 871 43.82 -18.06 37.91
N SER A 872 43.56 -17.58 39.12
CA SER A 872 43.38 -18.42 40.30
C SER A 872 41.99 -19.08 40.35
N TYR A 873 41.81 -20.09 41.22
CA TYR A 873 40.50 -20.73 41.39
C TYR A 873 39.46 -19.70 41.86
N ARG A 874 38.43 -19.48 41.04
CA ARG A 874 37.39 -18.44 41.23
C ARG A 874 37.93 -17.01 41.13
N ALA A 875 38.85 -16.77 40.20
CA ALA A 875 39.39 -15.44 39.95
C ALA A 875 38.29 -14.45 39.52
N ALA A 876 38.14 -13.36 40.27
CA ALA A 876 37.14 -12.32 40.01
C ALA A 876 37.59 -11.31 38.93
N ALA A 877 38.87 -10.97 38.90
CA ALA A 877 39.44 -10.00 37.95
C ALA A 877 39.17 -10.35 36.47
N PRO A 878 39.44 -11.57 35.97
CA PRO A 878 39.13 -11.92 34.59
C PRO A 878 37.62 -11.96 34.30
N VAL A 879 36.77 -12.24 35.30
CA VAL A 879 35.31 -12.15 35.16
C VAL A 879 34.83 -10.70 35.01
N VAL A 880 35.43 -9.77 35.74
CA VAL A 880 35.16 -8.33 35.59
C VAL A 880 35.63 -7.86 34.21
N GLY A 881 36.85 -8.22 33.80
CA GLY A 881 37.35 -7.92 32.45
C GLY A 881 36.44 -8.46 31.36
N TYR A 882 35.97 -9.70 31.51
CA TYR A 882 35.01 -10.33 30.62
C TYR A 882 33.68 -9.56 30.56
N SER A 883 33.15 -9.15 31.71
CA SER A 883 31.90 -8.38 31.79
C SER A 883 32.02 -7.03 31.05
N ILE A 884 33.14 -6.32 31.26
CA ILE A 884 33.41 -5.01 30.63
C ILE A 884 33.51 -5.12 29.11
N THR A 885 33.89 -6.28 28.55
CA THR A 885 33.86 -6.47 27.08
C THR A 885 32.46 -6.24 26.49
N GLY A 886 31.39 -6.34 27.28
CA GLY A 886 30.01 -6.03 26.87
C GLY A 886 29.79 -4.64 26.25
N PHE A 887 30.71 -3.69 26.45
CA PHE A 887 30.73 -2.42 25.71
C PHE A 887 30.81 -2.58 24.18
N PHE A 888 31.24 -3.75 23.69
CA PHE A 888 31.23 -4.08 22.26
C PHE A 888 29.83 -3.86 21.64
N GLY A 889 28.77 -4.13 22.41
CA GLY A 889 27.40 -3.93 21.95
C GLY A 889 27.15 -2.48 21.54
N GLY A 890 27.61 -1.53 22.36
CA GLY A 890 27.52 -0.10 22.07
C GLY A 890 28.30 0.29 20.82
N THR A 891 29.53 -0.20 20.68
CA THR A 891 30.38 0.02 19.50
C THR A 891 29.67 -0.44 18.24
N VAL A 892 29.16 -1.67 18.23
CA VAL A 892 28.50 -2.26 17.06
C VAL A 892 27.18 -1.57 16.74
N SER A 893 26.37 -1.27 17.75
CA SER A 893 25.13 -0.51 17.56
C SER A 893 25.39 0.84 16.88
N LEU A 894 26.47 1.52 17.26
CA LEU A 894 26.85 2.78 16.63
C LEU A 894 27.32 2.58 15.19
N ILE A 895 28.05 1.51 14.87
CA ILE A 895 28.43 1.19 13.48
C ILE A 895 27.18 0.97 12.60
N ILE A 896 26.20 0.20 13.09
CA ILE A 896 24.90 -0.03 12.42
C ILE A 896 24.20 1.30 12.16
N THR A 897 24.07 2.14 13.19
CA THR A 897 23.39 3.43 13.10
C THR A 897 24.10 4.39 12.15
N ILE A 898 25.43 4.55 12.26
CA ILE A 898 26.23 5.42 11.38
C ILE A 898 26.16 4.94 9.94
N GLY A 899 26.24 3.63 9.70
CA GLY A 899 26.14 3.05 8.37
C GLY A 899 24.82 3.41 7.69
N MET A 900 23.68 3.11 8.32
CA MET A 900 22.35 3.35 7.73
C MET A 900 21.99 4.82 7.64
N SER A 901 22.46 5.67 8.56
CA SER A 901 22.15 7.10 8.50
C SER A 901 22.91 7.85 7.41
N ASN A 902 23.97 7.28 6.83
CA ASN A 902 24.86 7.96 5.89
C ASN A 902 24.78 7.46 4.44
N VAL A 903 23.72 6.72 4.10
CA VAL A 903 23.42 6.31 2.73
C VAL A 903 21.95 6.56 2.37
N ALA A 904 21.71 6.95 1.12
CA ALA A 904 20.39 7.07 0.53
C ALA A 904 20.31 6.29 -0.79
N GLY A 905 19.11 6.11 -1.31
CA GLY A 905 18.82 5.21 -2.43
C GLY A 905 18.57 3.79 -1.96
N HIS A 906 17.45 3.19 -2.36
CA HIS A 906 16.96 1.93 -1.81
C HIS A 906 17.89 0.75 -2.11
N THR A 907 18.47 0.72 -3.32
CA THR A 907 19.41 -0.34 -3.71
C THR A 907 20.74 -0.18 -2.96
N LYS A 908 21.24 1.06 -2.80
CA LYS A 908 22.45 1.36 -2.03
C LYS A 908 22.29 1.10 -0.53
N LYS A 909 21.14 1.43 0.05
CA LYS A 909 20.78 1.09 1.43
C LYS A 909 20.76 -0.42 1.67
N SER A 910 20.13 -1.18 0.76
CA SER A 910 20.09 -2.65 0.83
C SER A 910 21.50 -3.24 0.74
N PHE A 911 22.34 -2.70 -0.15
CA PHE A 911 23.75 -3.08 -0.25
C PHE A 911 24.53 -2.77 1.05
N MET A 912 24.40 -1.56 1.60
CA MET A 912 25.03 -1.18 2.87
C MET A 912 24.61 -2.10 4.02
N ALA A 913 23.30 -2.36 4.17
CA ALA A 913 22.79 -3.26 5.22
C ALA A 913 23.39 -4.68 5.08
N ALA A 914 23.42 -5.22 3.87
CA ALA A 914 24.04 -6.51 3.60
C ALA A 914 25.57 -6.49 3.84
N THR A 915 26.28 -5.44 3.41
CA THR A 915 27.74 -5.31 3.61
C THR A 915 28.10 -5.25 5.09
N ILE A 916 27.34 -4.50 5.90
CA ILE A 916 27.50 -4.46 7.35
C ILE A 916 27.44 -5.88 7.92
N PHE A 917 26.41 -6.65 7.54
CA PHE A 917 26.27 -8.01 8.08
C PHE A 917 27.23 -9.04 7.45
N VAL A 918 27.77 -8.78 6.25
CA VAL A 918 28.86 -9.59 5.68
C VAL A 918 30.13 -9.38 6.50
N ALA A 919 30.47 -8.13 6.79
CA ALA A 919 31.59 -7.79 7.66
C ALA A 919 31.41 -8.36 9.09
N TYR A 920 30.19 -8.30 9.62
CA TYR A 920 29.82 -8.96 10.87
C TYR A 920 30.13 -10.46 10.83
N CYS A 921 29.82 -11.15 9.73
CA CYS A 921 30.15 -12.57 9.58
C CYS A 921 31.67 -12.80 9.58
N VAL A 922 32.44 -11.96 8.88
CA VAL A 922 33.90 -12.03 8.87
C VAL A 922 34.47 -11.94 10.30
N GLY A 923 34.03 -10.95 11.09
CA GLY A 923 34.47 -10.82 12.49
C GLY A 923 34.13 -12.06 13.32
N ASN A 924 32.91 -12.59 13.19
CA ASN A 924 32.52 -13.79 13.91
C ASN A 924 33.22 -15.07 13.44
N ILE A 925 33.70 -15.13 12.20
CA ILE A 925 34.51 -16.25 11.70
C ILE A 925 35.92 -16.17 12.30
N VAL A 926 36.51 -14.97 12.37
CA VAL A 926 37.87 -14.76 12.90
C VAL A 926 37.96 -15.03 14.40
N GLY A 927 37.00 -14.55 15.20
CA GLY A 927 37.05 -14.63 16.67
C GLY A 927 37.32 -16.05 17.24
N PRO A 928 36.49 -17.06 16.93
CA PRO A 928 36.69 -18.45 17.39
C PRO A 928 38.01 -19.09 16.97
N GLN A 929 38.61 -18.63 15.87
CA GLN A 929 39.85 -19.19 15.33
C GLN A 929 41.08 -18.69 16.11
N LEU A 930 40.94 -17.64 16.90
CA LEU A 930 41.97 -17.13 17.80
C LEU A 930 41.97 -17.84 19.17
N VAL A 931 40.96 -18.67 19.46
CA VAL A 931 40.86 -19.45 20.70
C VAL A 931 41.69 -20.73 20.58
N TRP A 932 43.00 -20.60 20.77
CA TRP A 932 43.91 -21.74 20.76
C TRP A 932 43.94 -22.43 22.13
N SER A 933 43.27 -23.58 22.23
CA SER A 933 43.17 -24.34 23.48
C SER A 933 44.54 -24.72 24.09
N GLN A 934 45.58 -24.83 23.26
CA GLN A 934 46.96 -25.14 23.67
C GLN A 934 47.62 -23.99 24.47
N THR A 935 47.23 -22.73 24.21
CA THR A 935 47.80 -21.54 24.88
C THR A 935 46.97 -21.09 26.09
N LYS A 936 46.09 -21.96 26.60
CA LYS A 936 45.29 -21.72 27.81
C LYS A 936 46.15 -21.32 29.01
N LYS A 937 47.33 -21.94 29.17
CA LYS A 937 48.26 -21.65 30.29
C LYS A 937 48.73 -20.19 30.29
N ASP A 938 48.87 -19.60 29.10
CA ASP A 938 49.28 -18.21 28.91
C ASP A 938 48.08 -17.26 28.74
N HIS A 939 46.89 -17.72 29.17
CA HIS A 939 45.64 -16.97 29.15
C HIS A 939 45.14 -16.58 27.74
N TYR A 940 45.38 -17.40 26.71
CA TYR A 940 44.96 -17.14 25.31
C TYR A 940 45.52 -15.82 24.72
N PRO A 941 46.84 -15.63 24.65
CA PRO A 941 47.45 -14.36 24.23
C PRO A 941 47.04 -13.95 22.81
N ALA A 942 46.94 -14.90 21.88
CA ALA A 942 46.53 -14.65 20.50
C ALA A 942 45.11 -14.06 20.40
N LEU A 943 44.19 -14.53 21.25
CA LEU A 943 42.81 -14.03 21.31
C LEU A 943 42.80 -12.57 21.77
N TRP A 944 43.31 -12.29 22.96
CA TRP A 944 43.18 -10.95 23.55
C TRP A 944 43.99 -9.91 22.79
N LEU A 945 45.21 -10.25 22.35
CA LEU A 945 46.00 -9.35 21.50
C LEU A 945 45.30 -9.09 20.17
N GLY A 946 44.76 -10.14 19.52
CA GLY A 946 44.00 -10.00 18.28
C GLY A 946 42.78 -9.10 18.42
N LEU A 947 42.02 -9.24 19.51
CA LEU A 947 40.87 -8.38 19.81
C LEU A 947 41.28 -6.92 20.05
N ILE A 948 42.37 -6.67 20.79
CA ILE A 948 42.91 -5.32 21.00
C ILE A 948 43.29 -4.67 19.67
N ILE A 949 44.03 -5.39 18.81
CA ILE A 949 44.41 -4.90 17.48
C ILE A 949 43.17 -4.57 16.64
N CYS A 950 42.16 -5.43 16.64
CA CYS A 950 40.90 -5.18 15.94
C CYS A 950 40.22 -3.89 16.43
N TYR A 951 40.19 -3.64 17.74
CA TYR A 951 39.58 -2.41 18.28
C TYR A 951 40.40 -1.15 17.96
N ILE A 952 41.73 -1.25 17.88
CA ILE A 952 42.58 -0.16 17.37
C ILE A 952 42.25 0.12 15.89
N ILE A 953 42.12 -0.92 15.06
CA ILE A 953 41.70 -0.78 13.66
C ILE A 953 40.33 -0.09 13.57
N CYS A 954 39.37 -0.47 14.40
CA CYS A 954 38.06 0.16 14.46
C CYS A 954 38.15 1.66 14.82
N ILE A 955 38.99 2.03 15.80
CA ILE A 955 39.23 3.44 16.17
C ILE A 955 39.83 4.22 14.98
N LEU A 956 40.85 3.68 14.33
CA LEU A 956 41.50 4.32 13.18
C LEU A 956 40.53 4.48 12.00
N ALA A 957 39.76 3.45 11.67
CA ALA A 957 38.76 3.49 10.60
C ALA A 957 37.62 4.48 10.89
N SER A 958 37.13 4.53 12.14
CA SER A 958 36.11 5.49 12.56
C SER A 958 36.62 6.94 12.51
N THR A 959 37.89 7.16 12.88
CA THR A 959 38.56 8.46 12.78
C THR A 959 38.69 8.89 11.31
N ALA A 960 39.07 7.98 10.42
CA ALA A 960 39.11 8.26 8.98
C ALA A 960 37.71 8.62 8.44
N LEU A 961 36.68 7.86 8.84
CA LEU A 961 35.29 8.13 8.45
C LEU A 961 34.82 9.52 8.91
N TYR A 962 35.17 9.93 10.13
CA TYR A 962 34.86 11.28 10.63
C TYR A 962 35.38 12.38 9.68
N PHE A 963 36.64 12.29 9.25
CA PHE A 963 37.21 13.27 8.33
C PHE A 963 36.55 13.23 6.95
N VAL A 964 36.22 12.04 6.44
CA VAL A 964 35.50 11.88 5.16
C VAL A 964 34.13 12.55 5.21
N LEU A 965 33.31 12.25 6.23
CA LEU A 965 31.96 12.80 6.37
C LEU A 965 31.98 14.32 6.63
N ARG A 966 32.90 14.79 7.47
CA ARG A 966 33.06 16.21 7.78
C ARG A 966 33.49 17.02 6.55
N ASN A 967 34.44 16.51 5.77
CA ASN A 967 34.91 17.20 4.57
C ASN A 967 33.81 17.27 3.49
N GLU A 968 33.02 16.20 3.33
CA GLU A 968 31.92 16.18 2.37
C GLU A 968 30.81 17.18 2.77
N ASN A 969 30.45 17.25 4.05
CA ASN A 969 29.53 18.28 4.54
C ASN A 969 30.07 19.70 4.33
N ARG A 970 31.37 19.94 4.61
CA ARG A 970 32.01 21.25 4.38
C ARG A 970 32.01 21.64 2.90
N ARG A 971 32.21 20.67 2.00
CA ARG A 971 32.11 20.87 0.54
C ARG A 971 30.69 21.29 0.15
N ARG A 972 29.66 20.65 0.72
CA ARG A 972 28.25 20.96 0.48
C ARG A 972 27.81 22.30 1.05
N ASP A 973 28.36 22.71 2.19
CA ASP A 973 28.12 24.04 2.76
C ASP A 973 28.65 25.15 1.84
N ALA A 974 29.77 24.92 1.15
CA ALA A 974 30.35 25.86 0.21
C ALA A 974 29.55 26.01 -1.11
N LEU A 975 28.66 25.08 -1.43
CA LEU A 975 27.86 25.09 -2.66
C LEU A 975 26.62 25.99 -2.60
N GLY A 976 26.27 26.55 -1.42
CA GLY A 976 25.18 27.53 -1.28
C GLY A 976 23.84 27.03 -1.83
N MET A 977 23.22 26.04 -1.17
CA MET A 977 21.99 25.42 -1.67
C MET A 977 20.75 26.28 -1.40
N GLY A 978 20.01 26.57 -2.47
CA GLY A 978 18.75 27.29 -2.51
C GLY A 978 17.49 26.41 -2.40
N ASP A 979 16.35 27.08 -2.37
CA ASP A 979 14.94 26.64 -2.42
C ASP A 979 14.54 25.34 -1.69
N GLU A 980 13.85 25.49 -0.55
CA GLU A 980 13.25 24.39 0.24
C GLU A 980 12.23 23.57 -0.57
N SER A 981 11.69 24.15 -1.66
CA SER A 981 10.80 23.46 -2.60
C SER A 981 11.51 22.34 -3.38
N GLU A 982 12.72 22.59 -3.90
CA GLU A 982 13.49 21.55 -4.61
C GLU A 982 13.89 20.40 -3.69
N ARG A 983 14.27 20.73 -2.45
CA ARG A 983 14.56 19.75 -1.41
C ARG A 983 13.35 18.84 -1.17
N ALA A 984 12.14 19.38 -1.11
CA ALA A 984 10.92 18.60 -0.90
C ALA A 984 10.63 17.64 -2.04
N LYS A 985 10.87 18.04 -3.30
CA LYS A 985 10.67 17.22 -4.51
C LYS A 985 11.66 16.07 -4.61
N LEU A 986 12.94 16.33 -4.33
CA LEU A 986 14.01 15.32 -4.44
C LEU A 986 13.92 14.21 -3.36
N ALA A 987 13.14 14.43 -2.30
CA ALA A 987 13.01 13.54 -1.14
C ALA A 987 12.57 12.11 -1.50
N PHE A 988 11.70 11.98 -2.50
CA PHE A 988 11.06 10.72 -2.90
C PHE A 988 11.52 10.20 -4.26
N GLN A 989 12.46 10.87 -4.92
CA GLN A 989 13.00 10.46 -6.22
C GLN A 989 13.99 9.28 -6.14
N ASP A 990 14.16 8.68 -4.94
CA ASP A 990 15.05 7.55 -4.68
C ASP A 990 16.47 7.78 -5.25
N LEU A 991 17.02 8.97 -4.97
CA LEU A 991 18.38 9.39 -5.29
C LEU A 991 19.37 8.89 -4.22
N THR A 992 20.63 8.64 -4.61
CA THR A 992 21.68 8.27 -3.66
C THR A 992 22.13 9.46 -2.79
N ASP A 993 22.88 9.18 -1.73
CA ASP A 993 23.50 10.23 -0.89
C ASP A 993 24.48 11.11 -1.67
N LYS A 994 25.06 10.62 -2.78
CA LYS A 994 25.93 11.42 -3.65
C LYS A 994 25.15 12.22 -4.69
N GLU A 995 24.08 11.64 -5.24
CA GLU A 995 23.22 12.29 -6.23
C GLU A 995 22.36 13.40 -5.62
N ASN A 996 21.86 13.21 -4.38
CA ASN A 996 21.04 14.21 -3.71
C ASN A 996 21.93 15.30 -3.07
N PRO A 997 21.89 16.56 -3.57
CA PRO A 997 22.72 17.64 -3.04
C PRO A 997 22.30 18.02 -1.60
N TYR A 998 21.01 17.92 -1.28
CA TYR A 998 20.42 18.27 0.02
C TYR A 998 20.68 17.23 1.12
N PHE A 999 21.24 16.06 0.80
CA PHE A 999 21.57 15.04 1.79
C PHE A 999 22.69 15.54 2.73
N ARG A 1000 22.54 15.29 4.03
CA ARG A 1000 23.52 15.66 5.06
C ARG A 1000 24.03 14.42 5.79
N TYR A 1001 25.35 14.32 5.87
CA TYR A 1001 26.02 13.23 6.57
C TYR A 1001 26.06 13.49 8.08
N VAL A 1002 25.91 12.43 8.87
CA VAL A 1002 25.93 12.47 10.34
C VAL A 1002 27.14 11.68 10.83
N TYR A 1003 27.95 12.28 11.70
CA TYR A 1003 29.18 11.67 12.20
C TYR A 1003 29.22 11.52 13.72
#